data_AF-A0A974DA77-F1
#
_entry.id   AF-A0A974DA77-F1
#
_cell.length_a   1.000
_cell.length_b   1.000
_cell.length_c   1.000
_cell.angle_alpha   90.00
_cell.angle_beta   90.00
_cell.angle_gamma   90.00
#
_symmetry.space_group_name_H-M   'P 1'
#
loop_
_entity.id
_entity.type
_entity.pdbx_description
1 polymer ?
#
loop_
_entity_poly.entity_id
_entity_poly.type
_entity_poly.pdbx_seq_one_letter_code
_entity_poly.pdbx_strand_id
1 'polypeptide(L)'
;MLVSALRRWGGGVRAGATVTQQRHVHDPPLRIHPRVQEALAAGKPVVALESTIITHGMPYPHNIRMAQEVEEIVQTNGSVPATVGILQGRLHVGLCDEELQFLAQSKDCVKVSRRDLPYVLSQGLSGGSTVSGTMIAAHRAGIPVFVTGGIGGVHHEGEKTMDISADLTELGRTPVAVVSAGVKSILDIGRTLEYLETEGVCVSTFGDSTDFPAFFTPKSGFKAPCHVRDEVEAAKLIASSLELRLSSAVLIAVPIPAEHAASGNVIEEAVQQALREARLQGVQGKEVTPFLLKRVNELTGGKSLESNIALIKNNAKVGSRIAVALSNLRNPKGGVRKQAGTPGTEKEPAIDSRPVVIGGINVDFIAKAAHDSMVFGGQTNPGQVHQSFGGVGRNLADCLCRLGAKPIFISALGQDEHANSVMRYCSHMDMGRVARLKGQNTATYCAVISGSGELSLGLGDMDIHQQITENYVSQFADCIRRAKLVCIDGNIPMPTIQYVCELSRLHGVSVCFEPTDEDKSCKPFLSDSWTALTFISPNLKELIGINRTLGYPVPQEIPRSLDDIIDVAITLSLPLLEHLRCVIVTLGANGVLLCGHSNRGTLLLGLKTKIPTGELSAVYYPAAPIPAKDIINVSGAGDSFMAGLLSGVLTELDTDTCVRMGLLAARLSLRSQGPISPFISATRVNPQQVESIDWPAPKQWPIGPLLTSSSHQSKS
;
A
#
# COMPACT_ATOMS: atom_id res chain seq x y z
N MET A 1 48.11 -32.67 1.41
CA MET A 1 47.89 -34.09 1.77
C MET A 1 47.66 -34.15 3.26
N LEU A 2 46.53 -34.69 3.70
CA LEU A 2 46.35 -35.51 4.91
C LEU A 2 44.88 -35.39 5.37
N VAL A 3 44.10 -36.38 4.93
CA VAL A 3 42.92 -36.84 5.66
C VAL A 3 43.43 -37.93 6.61
N SER A 4 43.79 -37.57 7.85
CA SER A 4 43.90 -38.49 9.00
C SER A 4 44.41 -37.74 10.25
N ALA A 5 43.51 -37.44 11.19
CA ALA A 5 43.70 -37.11 12.63
C ALA A 5 42.65 -36.06 13.02
N LEU A 6 41.76 -36.18 14.01
CA LEU A 6 41.66 -37.07 15.16
C LEU A 6 40.19 -37.05 15.62
N ARG A 7 39.47 -38.15 15.39
CA ARG A 7 38.36 -38.58 16.26
C ARG A 7 38.99 -39.27 17.46
N ARG A 8 38.91 -38.67 18.65
CA ARG A 8 38.89 -39.33 19.97
C ARG A 8 39.00 -38.26 21.05
N TRP A 9 37.89 -38.00 21.74
CA TRP A 9 37.78 -38.05 23.20
C TRP A 9 36.32 -37.75 23.57
N GLY A 10 35.58 -38.81 23.86
CA GLY A 10 34.37 -38.77 24.66
C GLY A 10 34.72 -39.23 26.08
N GLY A 11 34.31 -38.45 27.07
CA GLY A 11 34.26 -38.82 28.48
C GLY A 11 32.98 -38.23 29.04
N GLY A 12 32.03 -39.09 29.41
CA GLY A 12 30.70 -38.70 29.84
C GLY A 12 30.59 -38.36 31.33
N VAL A 13 29.55 -37.59 31.67
CA VAL A 13 28.88 -37.60 32.97
C VAL A 13 27.37 -37.67 32.71
N ARG A 14 26.68 -38.57 33.42
CA ARG A 14 25.26 -38.91 33.28
C ARG A 14 24.34 -38.02 34.13
N ALA A 15 23.11 -37.91 33.62
CA ALA A 15 21.80 -37.79 34.30
C ALA A 15 21.29 -36.40 34.72
N GLY A 16 20.20 -36.02 34.06
CA GLY A 16 19.29 -34.93 34.42
C GLY A 16 18.27 -34.75 33.29
N ALA A 17 17.23 -35.58 33.27
CA ALA A 17 16.12 -35.42 32.33
C ALA A 17 15.33 -34.16 32.68
N THR A 18 15.47 -33.12 31.86
CA THR A 18 14.52 -32.01 31.78
C THR A 18 14.13 -31.87 30.33
N VAL A 19 12.89 -32.27 30.05
CA VAL A 19 12.19 -31.97 28.80
C VAL A 19 12.08 -30.44 28.72
N THR A 20 13.02 -29.79 28.05
CA THR A 20 12.82 -28.42 27.58
C THR A 20 11.86 -28.49 26.42
N GLN A 21 10.56 -28.32 26.73
CA GLN A 21 9.59 -27.84 25.76
C GLN A 21 10.20 -26.62 25.06
N GLN A 22 10.57 -26.78 23.79
CA GLN A 22 10.77 -25.63 22.91
C GLN A 22 9.44 -24.89 22.85
N ARG A 23 9.32 -23.83 23.65
CA ARG A 23 8.21 -22.88 23.57
C ARG A 23 8.11 -22.40 22.13
N HIS A 24 6.94 -22.60 21.54
CA HIS A 24 6.54 -22.11 20.23
C HIS A 24 7.07 -20.70 19.98
N VAL A 25 7.72 -20.49 18.84
CA VAL A 25 8.07 -19.17 18.32
C VAL A 25 6.78 -18.37 18.19
N HIS A 26 6.72 -17.29 18.96
CA HIS A 26 5.56 -16.49 19.31
C HIS A 26 4.71 -16.05 18.11
N ASP A 27 3.39 -16.24 18.24
CA ASP A 27 2.40 -15.51 17.44
C ASP A 27 2.67 -13.99 17.45
N PRO A 28 2.28 -13.26 16.39
CA PRO A 28 2.52 -11.82 16.31
C PRO A 28 1.90 -11.08 17.52
N PRO A 29 2.63 -10.11 18.11
CA PRO A 29 2.20 -9.41 19.33
C PRO A 29 0.96 -8.53 19.12
N LEU A 30 0.57 -8.28 17.86
CA LEU A 30 -0.62 -7.53 17.46
C LEU A 30 -1.64 -8.47 16.82
N ARG A 31 -2.88 -8.44 17.32
CA ARG A 31 -4.05 -9.10 16.74
C ARG A 31 -5.03 -8.02 16.28
N ILE A 32 -5.41 -8.04 15.01
CA ILE A 32 -6.47 -7.17 14.48
C ILE A 32 -7.73 -8.03 14.33
N HIS A 33 -8.85 -7.56 14.84
CA HIS A 33 -10.12 -8.26 14.70
C HIS A 33 -10.52 -8.35 13.22
N PRO A 34 -11.05 -9.50 12.73
CA PRO A 34 -11.40 -9.67 11.31
C PRO A 34 -12.27 -8.55 10.75
N ARG A 35 -13.30 -8.15 11.50
CA ARG A 35 -14.18 -7.02 11.14
C ARG A 35 -13.42 -5.70 10.91
N VAL A 36 -12.39 -5.42 11.71
CA VAL A 36 -11.56 -4.22 11.56
C VAL A 36 -10.63 -4.38 10.36
N GLN A 37 -10.03 -5.56 10.19
CA GLN A 37 -9.16 -5.89 9.06
C GLN A 37 -9.90 -5.77 7.72
N GLU A 38 -11.12 -6.29 7.62
CA GLU A 38 -11.99 -6.19 6.45
C GLU A 38 -12.37 -4.73 6.15
N ALA A 39 -12.69 -3.95 7.18
CA ALA A 39 -13.03 -2.54 7.02
C ALA A 39 -11.84 -1.74 6.46
N LEU A 40 -10.65 -1.96 7.00
CA LEU A 40 -9.41 -1.33 6.52
C LEU A 40 -9.09 -1.77 5.08
N ALA A 41 -9.19 -3.06 4.77
CA ALA A 41 -8.95 -3.59 3.43
C ALA A 41 -9.95 -3.04 2.39
N ALA A 42 -11.19 -2.78 2.80
CA ALA A 42 -12.22 -2.19 1.96
C ALA A 42 -12.16 -0.65 1.90
N GLY A 43 -11.18 0.00 2.53
CA GLY A 43 -11.08 1.46 2.61
C GLY A 43 -12.23 2.12 3.38
N LYS A 44 -12.98 1.35 4.18
CA LYS A 44 -14.05 1.86 5.03
C LYS A 44 -13.47 2.66 6.20
N PRO A 45 -14.17 3.68 6.69
CA PRO A 45 -13.72 4.46 7.83
C PRO A 45 -13.68 3.60 9.11
N VAL A 46 -12.56 3.66 9.82
CA VAL A 46 -12.33 2.95 11.08
C VAL A 46 -11.90 3.96 12.13
N VAL A 47 -12.43 3.83 13.35
CA VAL A 47 -12.10 4.68 14.49
C VAL A 47 -11.56 3.81 15.63
N ALA A 48 -10.34 4.08 16.06
CA ALA A 48 -9.78 3.45 17.25
C ALA A 48 -10.42 4.03 18.53
N LEU A 49 -10.50 3.21 19.57
CA LEU A 49 -10.98 3.59 20.91
C LEU A 49 -10.03 3.01 21.97
N GLU A 50 -9.81 3.72 23.08
CA GLU A 50 -8.94 3.22 24.16
C GLU A 50 -9.69 2.38 25.20
N SER A 51 -8.98 1.53 25.93
CA SER A 51 -9.55 0.70 27.01
C SER A 51 -9.16 1.14 28.43
N THR A 52 -8.27 2.13 28.59
CA THR A 52 -7.98 2.70 29.94
C THR A 52 -9.21 3.35 30.55
N ILE A 53 -10.04 4.01 29.74
CA ILE A 53 -11.30 4.60 30.21
C ILE A 53 -12.27 3.52 30.76
N ILE A 54 -12.19 2.30 30.21
CA ILE A 54 -13.02 1.15 30.59
C ILE A 54 -12.50 0.51 31.89
N THR A 55 -11.19 0.30 31.97
CA THR A 55 -10.54 -0.43 33.07
C THR A 55 -10.28 0.45 34.30
N HIS A 56 -9.92 1.73 34.10
CA HIS A 56 -9.47 2.64 35.16
C HIS A 56 -10.22 3.97 35.21
N GLY A 57 -10.96 4.32 34.14
CA GLY A 57 -11.62 5.62 34.02
C GLY A 57 -13.04 5.68 34.59
N MET A 58 -13.75 4.55 34.64
CA MET A 58 -15.15 4.49 35.07
C MET A 58 -15.43 3.21 35.90
N PRO A 59 -16.36 3.26 36.86
CA PRO A 59 -16.73 2.09 37.65
C PRO A 59 -17.66 1.15 36.87
N TYR A 60 -17.61 -0.16 37.17
CA TYR A 60 -18.60 -1.13 36.69
C TYR A 60 -19.98 -0.89 37.33
N PRO A 61 -21.11 -1.03 36.60
CA PRO A 61 -21.26 -1.39 35.18
C PRO A 61 -21.36 -0.17 34.24
N HIS A 62 -20.91 1.01 34.65
CA HIS A 62 -20.96 2.21 33.80
C HIS A 62 -19.88 2.16 32.71
N ASN A 63 -18.71 1.60 33.02
CA ASN A 63 -17.62 1.41 32.06
C ASN A 63 -18.01 0.59 30.81
N ILE A 64 -18.61 -0.59 31.00
CA ILE A 64 -19.02 -1.47 29.89
C ILE A 64 -20.17 -0.86 29.08
N ARG A 65 -21.18 -0.29 29.75
CA ARG A 65 -22.30 0.38 29.08
C ARG A 65 -21.81 1.54 28.23
N MET A 66 -20.93 2.38 28.78
CA MET A 66 -20.32 3.48 28.03
C MET A 66 -19.50 2.97 26.83
N ALA A 67 -18.69 1.93 26.99
CA ALA A 67 -17.90 1.36 25.90
C ALA A 67 -18.79 0.87 24.75
N GLN A 68 -19.85 0.11 25.05
CA GLN A 68 -20.81 -0.40 24.07
C GLN A 68 -21.56 0.74 23.36
N GLU A 69 -22.04 1.73 24.11
CA GLU A 69 -22.73 2.90 23.56
C GLU A 69 -21.79 3.72 22.64
N VAL A 70 -20.51 3.83 22.97
CA VAL A 70 -19.52 4.51 22.12
C VAL A 70 -19.25 3.71 20.84
N GLU A 71 -19.09 2.38 20.92
CA GLU A 71 -18.97 1.55 19.72
C GLU A 71 -20.21 1.65 18.81
N GLU A 72 -21.41 1.68 19.40
CA GLU A 72 -22.66 1.88 18.68
C GLU A 72 -22.73 3.26 18.01
N ILE A 73 -22.31 4.33 18.71
CA ILE A 73 -22.25 5.67 18.12
C ILE A 73 -21.29 5.69 16.92
N VAL A 74 -20.14 5.04 17.02
CA VAL A 74 -19.18 4.94 15.91
C VAL A 74 -19.81 4.21 14.72
N GLN A 75 -20.43 3.07 14.98
CA GLN A 75 -21.15 2.27 13.99
C GLN A 75 -22.25 3.06 13.28
N THR A 76 -23.15 3.69 14.04
CA THR A 76 -24.33 4.39 13.52
C THR A 76 -23.95 5.67 12.77
N ASN A 77 -22.78 6.25 13.05
CA ASN A 77 -22.21 7.36 12.29
C ASN A 77 -21.31 6.89 11.12
N GLY A 78 -21.41 5.63 10.71
CA GLY A 78 -20.86 5.12 9.46
C GLY A 78 -19.41 4.64 9.52
N SER A 79 -18.83 4.51 10.73
CA SER A 79 -17.45 4.02 10.94
C SER A 79 -17.43 2.67 11.64
N VAL A 80 -16.34 1.92 11.49
CA VAL A 80 -16.13 0.67 12.24
C VAL A 80 -15.34 0.98 13.53
N PRO A 81 -15.88 0.71 14.73
CA PRO A 81 -15.13 0.83 15.98
C PRO A 81 -14.04 -0.23 16.07
N ALA A 82 -12.91 0.17 16.62
CA ALA A 82 -11.78 -0.68 16.92
C ALA A 82 -11.26 -0.37 18.34
N THR A 83 -11.96 -0.86 19.36
CA THR A 83 -11.49 -0.76 20.74
C THR A 83 -10.16 -1.51 20.89
N VAL A 84 -9.16 -0.85 21.44
CA VAL A 84 -7.82 -1.38 21.65
C VAL A 84 -7.66 -1.82 23.08
N GLY A 85 -7.10 -3.01 23.31
CA GLY A 85 -6.77 -3.51 24.65
C GLY A 85 -5.63 -4.51 24.62
N ILE A 86 -5.09 -4.84 25.79
CA ILE A 86 -4.08 -5.89 25.93
C ILE A 86 -4.71 -7.06 26.67
N LEU A 87 -4.67 -8.25 26.07
CA LEU A 87 -5.23 -9.47 26.61
C LEU A 87 -4.16 -10.55 26.60
N GLN A 88 -3.82 -11.06 27.78
CA GLN A 88 -2.89 -12.18 27.95
C GLN A 88 -1.57 -12.00 27.18
N GLY A 89 -0.99 -10.80 27.25
CA GLY A 89 0.27 -10.45 26.59
C GLY A 89 0.15 -10.19 25.09
N ARG A 90 -1.05 -9.95 24.57
CA ARG A 90 -1.29 -9.62 23.16
C ARG A 90 -2.03 -8.30 23.02
N LEU A 91 -1.58 -7.46 22.10
CA LEU A 91 -2.22 -6.20 21.75
C LEU A 91 -3.34 -6.46 20.75
N HIS A 92 -4.59 -6.18 21.12
CA HIS A 92 -5.77 -6.40 20.31
C HIS A 92 -6.28 -5.07 19.76
N VAL A 93 -6.64 -5.04 18.47
CA VAL A 93 -7.28 -3.91 17.79
C VAL A 93 -8.64 -4.37 17.26
N GLY A 94 -9.69 -3.89 17.91
CA GLY A 94 -11.03 -4.48 17.86
C GLY A 94 -11.15 -5.59 18.89
N LEU A 95 -11.97 -5.36 19.92
CA LEU A 95 -12.34 -6.37 20.91
C LEU A 95 -13.71 -6.95 20.56
N CYS A 96 -13.93 -8.24 20.84
CA CYS A 96 -15.29 -8.77 20.86
C CYS A 96 -15.99 -8.45 22.20
N ASP A 97 -17.30 -8.68 22.27
CA ASP A 97 -18.11 -8.37 23.46
C ASP A 97 -17.57 -9.07 24.72
N GLU A 98 -17.12 -10.31 24.60
CA GLU A 98 -16.56 -11.08 25.72
C GLU A 98 -15.23 -10.50 26.20
N GLU A 99 -14.37 -10.08 25.26
CA GLU A 99 -13.09 -9.45 25.55
C GLU A 99 -13.27 -8.08 26.21
N LEU A 100 -14.24 -7.30 25.73
CA LEU A 100 -14.62 -6.01 26.30
C LEU A 100 -15.18 -6.18 27.72
N GLN A 101 -16.05 -7.17 27.92
CA GLN A 101 -16.63 -7.50 29.22
C GLN A 101 -15.56 -7.97 30.21
N PHE A 102 -14.60 -8.78 29.76
CA PHE A 102 -13.46 -9.19 30.57
C PHE A 102 -12.68 -7.98 31.09
N LEU A 103 -12.31 -7.04 30.21
CA LEU A 103 -11.58 -5.83 30.62
C LEU A 103 -12.41 -4.96 31.57
N ALA A 104 -13.72 -4.85 31.37
CA ALA A 104 -14.58 -4.03 32.22
C ALA A 104 -14.80 -4.59 33.64
N GLN A 105 -14.71 -5.91 33.82
CA GLN A 105 -14.89 -6.57 35.12
C GLN A 105 -13.57 -6.84 35.85
N SER A 106 -12.46 -6.93 35.11
CA SER A 106 -11.15 -7.26 35.67
C SER A 106 -10.64 -6.16 36.60
N LYS A 107 -10.27 -6.55 37.83
CA LYS A 107 -9.64 -5.66 38.83
C LYS A 107 -8.11 -5.64 38.73
N ASP A 108 -7.53 -6.63 38.07
CA ASP A 108 -6.08 -6.84 37.98
C ASP A 108 -5.49 -6.34 36.64
N CYS A 109 -6.26 -5.54 35.89
CA CYS A 109 -5.80 -4.95 34.64
C CYS A 109 -4.72 -3.90 34.88
N VAL A 110 -3.62 -3.99 34.14
CA VAL A 110 -2.57 -2.96 34.16
C VAL A 110 -3.03 -1.75 33.31
N LYS A 111 -2.76 -0.53 33.76
CA LYS A 111 -2.85 0.67 32.90
C LYS A 111 -1.60 0.73 32.01
N VAL A 112 -1.78 0.58 30.69
CA VAL A 112 -0.68 0.34 29.75
C VAL A 112 -0.40 1.56 28.87
N SER A 113 0.66 2.30 29.19
CA SER A 113 1.24 3.34 28.34
C SER A 113 2.37 2.77 27.48
N ARG A 114 2.97 3.60 26.61
CA ARG A 114 4.09 3.21 25.72
C ARG A 114 5.17 2.40 26.43
N ARG A 115 5.63 2.85 27.60
CA ARG A 115 6.72 2.20 28.36
C ARG A 115 6.34 0.86 28.97
N ASP A 116 5.05 0.66 29.21
CA ASP A 116 4.53 -0.52 29.90
C ASP A 116 4.29 -1.67 28.90
N LEU A 117 4.07 -1.35 27.62
CA LEU A 117 3.82 -2.33 26.55
C LEU A 117 4.82 -3.50 26.54
N PRO A 118 6.15 -3.31 26.52
CA PRO A 118 7.08 -4.44 26.49
C PRO A 118 6.92 -5.37 27.70
N TYR A 119 6.72 -4.81 28.89
CA TYR A 119 6.55 -5.59 30.11
C TYR A 119 5.25 -6.39 30.08
N VAL A 120 4.10 -5.73 29.84
CA VAL A 120 2.78 -6.37 29.82
C VAL A 120 2.72 -7.48 28.77
N LEU A 121 3.27 -7.24 27.57
CA LEU A 121 3.34 -8.25 26.51
C LEU A 121 4.24 -9.43 26.90
N SER A 122 5.45 -9.17 27.44
CA SER A 122 6.38 -10.24 27.82
C SER A 122 5.91 -11.12 28.98
N GLN A 123 5.10 -10.55 29.88
CA GLN A 123 4.60 -11.23 31.07
C GLN A 123 3.25 -11.92 30.84
N GLY A 124 2.64 -11.81 29.65
CA GLY A 124 1.33 -12.40 29.41
C GLY A 124 0.20 -11.70 30.19
N LEU A 125 0.37 -10.42 30.54
CA LEU A 125 -0.59 -9.67 31.35
C LEU A 125 -1.70 -9.05 30.49
N SER A 126 -2.82 -8.69 31.13
CA SER A 126 -3.91 -7.96 30.49
C SER A 126 -3.98 -6.54 31.02
N GLY A 127 -4.46 -5.60 30.20
CA GLY A 127 -4.48 -4.20 30.58
C GLY A 127 -5.22 -3.30 29.62
N GLY A 128 -5.63 -2.15 30.14
CA GLY A 128 -6.23 -1.08 29.36
C GLY A 128 -5.13 -0.23 28.70
N SER A 129 -5.19 -0.03 27.39
CA SER A 129 -4.28 0.88 26.70
C SER A 129 -4.63 2.33 26.98
N THR A 130 -3.66 3.18 27.29
CA THR A 130 -3.87 4.64 27.37
C THR A 130 -3.95 5.25 25.97
N VAL A 131 -4.08 6.57 25.86
CA VAL A 131 -3.97 7.31 24.59
C VAL A 131 -2.67 6.93 23.87
N SER A 132 -1.51 7.00 24.53
CA SER A 132 -0.23 6.60 23.90
C SER A 132 -0.20 5.14 23.42
N GLY A 133 -0.62 4.18 24.24
CA GLY A 133 -0.65 2.76 23.87
C GLY A 133 -1.63 2.48 22.70
N THR A 134 -2.77 3.18 22.70
CA THR A 134 -3.79 3.06 21.67
C THR A 134 -3.33 3.65 20.34
N MET A 135 -2.65 4.80 20.36
CA MET A 135 -2.06 5.40 19.16
C MET A 135 -1.06 4.46 18.47
N ILE A 136 -0.17 3.81 19.24
CA ILE A 136 0.80 2.85 18.71
C ILE A 136 0.08 1.67 18.02
N ALA A 137 -0.97 1.14 18.65
CA ALA A 137 -1.76 0.04 18.11
C ALA A 137 -2.51 0.45 16.84
N ALA A 138 -3.21 1.60 16.89
CA ALA A 138 -3.98 2.16 15.79
C ALA A 138 -3.09 2.42 14.57
N HIS A 139 -1.93 3.05 14.76
CA HIS A 139 -0.99 3.34 13.69
C HIS A 139 -0.44 2.05 13.06
N ARG A 140 -0.06 1.06 13.87
CA ARG A 140 0.39 -0.26 13.37
C ARG A 140 -0.71 -1.02 12.63
N ALA A 141 -1.97 -0.80 12.99
CA ALA A 141 -3.12 -1.35 12.29
C ALA A 141 -3.54 -0.53 11.05
N GLY A 142 -2.95 0.65 10.80
CA GLY A 142 -3.32 1.53 9.69
C GLY A 142 -4.60 2.35 9.91
N ILE A 143 -5.03 2.52 11.16
CA ILE A 143 -6.21 3.32 11.54
C ILE A 143 -5.78 4.79 11.69
N PRO A 144 -6.33 5.72 10.89
CA PRO A 144 -5.88 7.12 10.88
C PRO A 144 -6.58 8.02 11.93
N VAL A 145 -7.68 7.57 12.54
CA VAL A 145 -8.48 8.36 13.49
C VAL A 145 -8.69 7.59 14.79
N PHE A 146 -8.43 8.24 15.91
CA PHE A 146 -8.60 7.74 17.27
C PHE A 146 -9.45 8.72 18.08
N VAL A 147 -10.46 8.19 18.79
CA VAL A 147 -11.31 8.96 19.71
C VAL A 147 -11.00 8.60 21.17
N THR A 148 -10.86 9.62 22.02
CA THR A 148 -10.80 9.50 23.48
C THR A 148 -11.66 10.60 24.12
N GLY A 149 -11.85 10.52 25.44
CA GLY A 149 -12.51 11.59 26.18
C GLY A 149 -11.62 12.83 26.20
N GLY A 150 -10.37 12.68 26.63
CA GLY A 150 -9.43 13.77 26.84
C GLY A 150 -8.01 13.22 26.91
N ILE A 151 -7.05 13.90 26.29
CA ILE A 151 -5.65 13.46 26.34
C ILE A 151 -5.04 13.73 27.72
N GLY A 152 -3.98 13.01 28.06
CA GLY A 152 -3.06 13.46 29.11
C GLY A 152 -2.31 14.72 28.70
N GLY A 153 -1.52 15.28 29.60
CA GLY A 153 -0.86 16.56 29.39
C GLY A 153 0.18 16.85 30.46
N VAL A 154 0.60 18.11 30.52
CA VAL A 154 1.48 18.61 31.57
C VAL A 154 0.64 18.79 32.84
N HIS A 155 1.05 18.20 33.94
CA HIS A 155 0.37 18.41 35.22
C HIS A 155 0.63 19.84 35.74
N HIS A 156 -0.23 20.34 36.63
CA HIS A 156 0.05 21.60 37.30
C HIS A 156 1.38 21.54 38.06
N GLU A 157 2.21 22.58 37.94
CA GLU A 157 3.60 22.62 38.41
C GLU A 157 4.53 21.61 37.68
N GLY A 158 4.15 21.17 36.47
CA GLY A 158 4.92 20.27 35.63
C GLY A 158 6.32 20.78 35.28
N GLU A 159 6.54 22.09 35.29
CA GLU A 159 7.86 22.71 35.13
C GLU A 159 8.82 22.45 36.30
N LYS A 160 8.28 22.07 37.47
CA LYS A 160 9.06 21.71 38.66
C LYS A 160 9.12 20.21 38.85
N THR A 161 7.98 19.55 38.70
CA THR A 161 7.81 18.12 38.98
C THR A 161 8.22 17.23 37.82
N MET A 162 8.23 17.76 36.60
CA MET A 162 8.37 17.02 35.35
C MET A 162 7.31 15.91 35.18
N ASP A 163 6.17 16.03 35.86
CA ASP A 163 5.02 15.12 35.68
C ASP A 163 4.28 15.47 34.39
N ILE A 164 4.73 14.86 33.30
CA ILE A 164 4.24 15.08 31.93
C ILE A 164 3.76 13.74 31.37
N SER A 165 2.54 13.71 30.86
CA SER A 165 1.99 12.50 30.25
C SER A 165 2.80 12.08 29.02
N ALA A 166 3.11 10.79 28.94
CA ALA A 166 3.70 10.17 27.75
C ALA A 166 2.80 10.28 26.50
N ASP A 167 1.52 10.65 26.66
CA ASP A 167 0.63 10.95 25.54
C ASP A 167 1.18 12.08 24.67
N LEU A 168 1.81 13.11 25.25
CA LEU A 168 2.32 14.26 24.49
C LEU A 168 3.49 13.86 23.58
N THR A 169 4.44 13.10 24.12
CA THR A 169 5.55 12.56 23.34
C THR A 169 5.07 11.55 22.29
N GLU A 170 3.98 10.81 22.54
CA GLU A 170 3.42 9.91 21.53
C GLU A 170 2.72 10.68 20.41
N LEU A 171 2.01 11.77 20.74
CA LEU A 171 1.47 12.71 19.76
C LEU A 171 2.58 13.28 18.86
N GLY A 172 3.78 13.53 19.39
CA GLY A 172 4.95 13.93 18.59
C GLY A 172 5.57 12.85 17.70
N ARG A 173 5.14 11.58 17.81
CA ARG A 173 5.81 10.42 17.18
C ARG A 173 4.93 9.58 16.27
N THR A 174 3.61 9.64 16.46
CA THR A 174 2.69 8.71 15.83
C THR A 174 1.63 9.46 15.02
N PRO A 175 1.60 9.31 13.68
CA PRO A 175 0.69 10.05 12.81
C PRO A 175 -0.71 9.43 12.81
N VAL A 176 -1.43 9.68 13.90
CA VAL A 176 -2.84 9.34 14.09
C VAL A 176 -3.57 10.61 14.52
N ALA A 177 -4.70 10.91 13.89
CA ALA A 177 -5.54 12.02 14.33
C ALA A 177 -6.27 11.64 15.62
N VAL A 178 -6.09 12.44 16.67
CA VAL A 178 -6.72 12.22 17.98
C VAL A 178 -7.84 13.23 18.16
N VAL A 179 -9.06 12.74 18.35
CA VAL A 179 -10.26 13.53 18.63
C VAL A 179 -10.57 13.42 20.11
N SER A 180 -10.56 14.56 20.82
CA SER A 180 -10.77 14.61 22.27
C SER A 180 -11.46 15.90 22.69
N ALA A 181 -11.94 15.99 23.93
CA ALA A 181 -12.45 17.21 24.52
C ALA A 181 -11.33 18.14 25.01
N GLY A 182 -10.21 18.19 24.27
CA GLY A 182 -8.97 18.80 24.71
C GLY A 182 -8.20 17.93 25.69
N VAL A 183 -7.63 18.57 26.71
CA VAL A 183 -6.79 17.97 27.75
C VAL A 183 -7.65 17.77 29.01
N LYS A 184 -7.48 16.68 29.77
CA LYS A 184 -8.25 16.44 31.01
C LYS A 184 -8.15 17.65 31.96
N SER A 185 -9.25 18.04 32.59
CA SER A 185 -9.38 19.28 33.39
C SER A 185 -8.41 19.40 34.58
N ILE A 186 -7.84 18.29 35.05
CA ILE A 186 -6.87 18.27 36.15
C ILE A 186 -5.44 18.72 35.75
N LEU A 187 -5.26 19.13 34.50
CA LEU A 187 -3.96 19.37 33.87
C LEU A 187 -3.80 20.83 33.44
N ASP A 188 -2.55 21.23 33.21
CA ASP A 188 -2.19 22.57 32.78
C ASP A 188 -2.30 22.71 31.25
N ILE A 189 -3.35 23.37 30.78
CA ILE A 189 -3.64 23.52 29.35
C ILE A 189 -2.58 24.37 28.65
N GLY A 190 -2.18 25.51 29.25
CA GLY A 190 -1.19 26.41 28.65
C GLY A 190 0.14 25.71 28.41
N ARG A 191 0.69 25.06 29.45
CA ARG A 191 1.94 24.30 29.32
C ARG A 191 1.80 23.10 28.37
N THR A 192 0.62 22.49 28.31
CA THR A 192 0.38 21.38 27.38
C THR A 192 0.42 21.85 25.93
N LEU A 193 -0.16 23.00 25.61
CA LEU A 193 -0.11 23.56 24.25
C LEU A 193 1.32 23.91 23.83
N GLU A 194 2.12 24.53 24.70
CA GLU A 194 3.55 24.82 24.47
C GLU A 194 4.37 23.54 24.23
N TYR A 195 4.09 22.49 25.00
CA TYR A 195 4.76 21.20 24.82
C TYR A 195 4.39 20.55 23.48
N LEU A 196 3.11 20.61 23.09
CA LEU A 196 2.62 20.08 21.81
C LEU A 196 3.20 20.84 20.61
N GLU A 197 3.38 22.15 20.73
CA GLU A 197 4.12 22.95 19.74
C GLU A 197 5.56 22.45 19.59
N THR A 198 6.26 22.24 20.71
CA THR A 198 7.64 21.74 20.73
C THR A 198 7.77 20.36 20.08
N GLU A 199 6.80 19.46 20.30
CA GLU A 199 6.75 18.13 19.70
C GLU A 199 6.25 18.13 18.23
N GLY A 200 5.94 19.29 17.65
CA GLY A 200 5.48 19.42 16.27
C GLY A 200 4.08 18.86 16.02
N VAL A 201 3.21 18.85 17.03
CA VAL A 201 1.84 18.34 16.94
C VAL A 201 0.93 19.43 16.38
N CYS A 202 0.17 19.11 15.33
CA CYS A 202 -0.82 20.04 14.79
C CYS A 202 -2.06 20.05 15.69
N VAL A 203 -2.33 21.17 16.37
CA VAL A 203 -3.48 21.31 17.28
C VAL A 203 -4.54 22.22 16.66
N SER A 204 -5.78 21.71 16.56
CA SER A 204 -6.93 22.45 16.05
C SER A 204 -8.14 22.30 16.96
N THR A 205 -8.92 23.37 17.13
CA THR A 205 -10.28 23.24 17.68
C THR A 205 -11.29 22.89 16.59
N PHE A 206 -12.40 22.29 16.99
CA PHE A 206 -13.52 21.91 16.13
C PHE A 206 -14.77 22.73 16.45
N GLY A 207 -15.39 23.33 15.44
CA GLY A 207 -16.64 24.09 15.54
C GLY A 207 -16.48 25.56 15.15
N ASP A 208 -17.18 26.47 15.82
CA ASP A 208 -17.16 27.90 15.48
C ASP A 208 -16.15 28.73 16.30
N SER A 209 -15.53 28.13 17.33
CA SER A 209 -14.64 28.84 18.25
C SER A 209 -13.17 28.40 18.14
N THR A 210 -12.28 29.38 18.26
CA THR A 210 -10.83 29.18 18.41
C THR A 210 -10.41 28.89 19.86
N ASP A 211 -11.33 28.99 20.82
CA ASP A 211 -11.08 28.62 22.22
C ASP A 211 -10.79 27.13 22.33
N PHE A 212 -9.66 26.78 22.96
CA PHE A 212 -9.35 25.40 23.29
C PHE A 212 -10.27 24.93 24.43
N PRO A 213 -10.96 23.78 24.30
CA PRO A 213 -11.85 23.28 25.36
C PRO A 213 -11.07 22.77 26.57
N ALA A 214 -11.63 22.95 27.76
CA ALA A 214 -11.08 22.49 29.03
C ALA A 214 -11.85 21.25 29.52
N PHE A 215 -12.04 20.26 28.64
CA PHE A 215 -12.71 18.98 28.93
C PHE A 215 -14.19 19.12 29.28
N PHE A 216 -14.52 19.60 30.48
CA PHE A 216 -15.89 19.80 30.95
C PHE A 216 -16.49 21.15 30.55
N THR A 217 -15.66 22.11 30.13
CA THR A 217 -16.10 23.43 29.66
C THR A 217 -15.66 23.67 28.21
N PRO A 218 -16.47 24.38 27.42
CA PRO A 218 -16.14 24.68 26.03
C PRO A 218 -15.03 25.74 25.89
N LYS A 219 -14.65 26.42 26.98
CA LYS A 219 -13.66 27.51 26.98
C LYS A 219 -12.67 27.33 28.12
N SER A 220 -11.39 27.26 27.79
CA SER A 220 -10.28 27.20 28.76
C SER A 220 -9.62 28.55 29.05
N GLY A 221 -9.87 29.56 28.22
CA GLY A 221 -9.09 30.82 28.20
C GLY A 221 -7.81 30.75 27.35
N PHE A 222 -7.49 29.57 26.79
CA PHE A 222 -6.42 29.40 25.80
C PHE A 222 -7.01 29.21 24.41
N LYS A 223 -6.24 29.54 23.36
CA LYS A 223 -6.63 29.34 21.97
C LYS A 223 -5.82 28.23 21.33
N ALA A 224 -6.43 27.47 20.42
CA ALA A 224 -5.69 26.56 19.56
C ALA A 224 -4.96 27.33 18.44
N PRO A 225 -3.80 26.83 17.95
CA PRO A 225 -3.09 27.40 16.81
C PRO A 225 -3.89 27.32 15.50
N CYS A 226 -4.70 26.28 15.33
CA CYS A 226 -5.53 26.06 14.15
C CYS A 226 -7.01 25.91 14.54
N HIS A 227 -7.87 25.98 13.53
CA HIS A 227 -9.32 25.88 13.69
C HIS A 227 -9.95 25.23 12.46
N VAL A 228 -10.89 24.30 12.69
CA VAL A 228 -11.68 23.64 11.63
C VAL A 228 -13.16 23.71 12.00
N ARG A 229 -14.00 24.06 11.03
CA ARG A 229 -15.43 24.33 11.26
C ARG A 229 -16.30 23.09 11.29
N ASP A 230 -15.92 22.10 10.49
CA ASP A 230 -16.71 20.91 10.26
C ASP A 230 -15.82 19.68 10.01
N GLU A 231 -16.47 18.53 9.84
CA GLU A 231 -15.78 17.26 9.68
C GLU A 231 -15.01 17.16 8.36
N VAL A 232 -15.39 17.96 7.35
CA VAL A 232 -14.74 17.99 6.03
C VAL A 232 -13.43 18.78 6.11
N GLU A 233 -13.41 19.92 6.79
CA GLU A 233 -12.19 20.68 7.05
C GLU A 233 -11.22 19.90 7.92
N ALA A 234 -11.71 19.26 8.98
CA ALA A 234 -10.89 18.38 9.81
C ALA A 234 -10.29 17.22 8.99
N ALA A 235 -11.08 16.60 8.12
CA ALA A 235 -10.59 15.53 7.25
C ALA A 235 -9.55 16.01 6.24
N LYS A 236 -9.67 17.22 5.67
CA LYS A 236 -8.65 17.82 4.80
C LYS A 236 -7.35 18.10 5.56
N LEU A 237 -7.44 18.64 6.78
CA LEU A 237 -6.28 18.86 7.64
C LEU A 237 -5.51 17.56 7.91
N ILE A 238 -6.24 16.50 8.26
CA ILE A 238 -5.66 15.16 8.49
C ILE A 238 -5.06 14.60 7.20
N ALA A 239 -5.76 14.71 6.06
CA ALA A 239 -5.27 14.23 4.77
C ALA A 239 -3.95 14.91 4.38
N SER A 240 -3.85 16.24 4.51
CA SER A 240 -2.62 16.99 4.23
C SER A 240 -1.45 16.55 5.13
N SER A 241 -1.71 16.33 6.43
CA SER A 241 -0.68 15.83 7.36
C SER A 241 -0.16 14.45 6.93
N LEU A 242 -1.06 13.53 6.53
CA LEU A 242 -0.70 12.20 6.05
C LEU A 242 0.04 12.25 4.70
N GLU A 243 -0.34 13.13 3.79
CA GLU A 243 0.32 13.31 2.47
C GLU A 243 1.75 13.84 2.60
N LEU A 244 1.98 14.76 3.54
CA LEU A 244 3.31 15.25 3.89
C LEU A 244 4.17 14.20 4.61
N ARG A 245 3.59 13.07 5.04
CA ARG A 245 4.25 12.00 5.79
C ARG A 245 4.92 12.50 7.07
N LEU A 246 4.28 13.44 7.75
CA LEU A 246 4.75 13.90 9.05
C LEU A 246 4.72 12.76 10.07
N SER A 247 5.69 12.72 10.97
CA SER A 247 5.78 11.73 12.04
C SER A 247 5.10 12.20 13.34
N SER A 248 4.14 13.13 13.26
CA SER A 248 3.38 13.67 14.39
C SER A 248 1.87 13.58 14.14
N ALA A 249 1.11 13.63 15.23
CA ALA A 249 -0.34 13.57 15.25
C ALA A 249 -0.99 14.89 14.86
N VAL A 250 -2.29 14.79 14.56
CA VAL A 250 -3.21 15.94 14.52
C VAL A 250 -4.14 15.81 15.72
N LEU A 251 -4.18 16.81 16.61
CA LEU A 251 -5.12 16.87 17.73
C LEU A 251 -6.32 17.74 17.34
N ILE A 252 -7.51 17.14 17.29
CA ILE A 252 -8.78 17.84 17.08
C ILE A 252 -9.52 17.95 18.41
N ALA A 253 -9.54 19.15 18.98
CA ALA A 253 -10.16 19.45 20.25
C ALA A 253 -11.65 19.85 20.06
N VAL A 254 -12.55 18.99 20.51
CA VAL A 254 -14.00 19.10 20.35
C VAL A 254 -14.64 19.61 21.65
N PRO A 255 -15.35 20.75 21.66
CA PRO A 255 -16.01 21.21 22.87
C PRO A 255 -17.12 20.25 23.31
N ILE A 256 -17.34 20.17 24.63
CA ILE A 256 -18.49 19.44 25.21
C ILE A 256 -19.82 20.00 24.63
N PRO A 257 -20.87 19.17 24.43
CA PRO A 257 -22.17 19.66 23.97
C PRO A 257 -22.73 20.79 24.84
N ALA A 258 -23.43 21.73 24.20
CA ALA A 258 -23.94 22.93 24.86
C ALA A 258 -24.90 22.61 26.02
N GLU A 259 -25.70 21.56 25.91
CA GLU A 259 -26.60 21.13 27.00
C GLU A 259 -25.86 20.70 28.28
N HIS A 260 -24.59 20.32 28.19
CA HIS A 260 -23.77 19.89 29.32
C HIS A 260 -22.77 20.97 29.80
N ALA A 261 -22.64 22.08 29.06
CA ALA A 261 -21.69 23.15 29.38
C ALA A 261 -21.96 23.85 30.72
N ALA A 262 -23.23 23.99 31.12
CA ALA A 262 -23.61 24.62 32.39
C ALA A 262 -23.10 23.82 33.62
N SER A 263 -23.15 22.49 33.54
CA SER A 263 -22.57 21.60 34.56
C SER A 263 -21.05 21.69 34.57
N GLY A 264 -20.43 22.04 33.43
CA GLY A 264 -19.00 22.21 33.27
C GLY A 264 -18.37 23.18 34.25
N ASN A 265 -18.98 24.36 34.44
CA ASN A 265 -18.44 25.38 35.35
C ASN A 265 -18.41 24.89 36.81
N VAL A 266 -19.48 24.20 37.23
CA VAL A 266 -19.56 23.59 38.57
C VAL A 266 -18.50 22.50 38.75
N ILE A 267 -18.26 21.71 37.70
CA ILE A 267 -17.21 20.67 37.73
C ILE A 267 -15.83 21.31 37.78
N GLU A 268 -15.60 22.41 37.07
CA GLU A 268 -14.31 23.10 37.08
C GLU A 268 -14.00 23.69 38.47
N GLU A 269 -14.99 24.29 39.14
CA GLU A 269 -14.84 24.72 40.54
C GLU A 269 -14.46 23.55 41.47
N ALA A 270 -15.10 22.38 41.28
CA ALA A 270 -14.78 21.17 42.02
C ALA A 270 -13.37 20.64 41.70
N VAL A 271 -12.89 20.74 40.45
CA VAL A 271 -11.53 20.39 40.05
C VAL A 271 -10.52 21.29 40.76
N GLN A 272 -10.74 22.61 40.76
CA GLN A 272 -9.87 23.56 41.47
C GLN A 272 -9.84 23.29 42.98
N GLN A 273 -10.98 22.92 43.57
CA GLN A 273 -11.02 22.49 44.97
C GLN A 273 -10.24 21.20 45.20
N ALA A 274 -10.45 20.16 44.39
CA ALA A 274 -9.77 18.88 44.52
C ALA A 274 -8.24 19.03 44.37
N LEU A 275 -7.77 19.91 43.47
CA LEU A 275 -6.35 20.24 43.30
C LEU A 275 -5.76 20.89 44.55
N ARG A 276 -6.49 21.83 45.19
CA ARG A 276 -6.06 22.43 46.47
C ARG A 276 -5.99 21.38 47.58
N GLU A 277 -7.00 20.52 47.68
CA GLU A 277 -7.04 19.46 48.69
C GLU A 277 -5.91 18.43 48.48
N ALA A 278 -5.62 18.04 47.23
CA ALA A 278 -4.51 17.14 46.90
C ALA A 278 -3.16 17.71 47.37
N ARG A 279 -2.93 19.01 47.14
CA ARG A 279 -1.72 19.71 47.61
C ARG A 279 -1.63 19.74 49.13
N LEU A 280 -2.72 20.07 49.82
CA LEU A 280 -2.76 20.12 51.29
C LEU A 280 -2.54 18.74 51.93
N GLN A 281 -3.01 17.68 51.28
CA GLN A 281 -2.83 16.29 51.74
C GLN A 281 -1.51 15.67 51.29
N GLY A 282 -0.68 16.38 50.51
CA GLY A 282 0.59 15.88 50.02
C GLY A 282 0.47 14.68 49.05
N VAL A 283 -0.65 14.58 48.31
CA VAL A 283 -0.83 13.53 47.30
C VAL A 283 0.12 13.80 46.14
N GLN A 284 0.94 12.82 45.77
CA GLN A 284 2.00 12.97 44.76
C GLN A 284 2.08 11.79 43.79
N GLY A 285 2.67 12.03 42.62
CA GLY A 285 2.92 11.04 41.58
C GLY A 285 1.64 10.37 41.07
N LYS A 286 1.71 9.05 40.86
CA LYS A 286 0.62 8.25 40.25
C LYS A 286 -0.70 8.28 41.03
N GLU A 287 -0.68 8.65 42.31
CA GLU A 287 -1.87 8.70 43.18
C GLU A 287 -2.70 9.99 42.99
N VAL A 288 -2.12 11.03 42.38
CA VAL A 288 -2.80 12.32 42.16
C VAL A 288 -4.03 12.16 41.27
N THR A 289 -3.90 11.44 40.14
CA THR A 289 -5.02 11.31 39.19
C THR A 289 -6.21 10.53 39.77
N PRO A 290 -6.03 9.34 40.40
CA PRO A 290 -7.12 8.63 41.06
C PRO A 290 -7.78 9.45 42.18
N PHE A 291 -6.98 10.16 42.99
CA PHE A 291 -7.49 11.05 44.04
C PHE A 291 -8.39 12.15 43.45
N LEU A 292 -7.90 12.87 42.44
CA LEU A 292 -8.64 13.97 41.83
C LEU A 292 -9.95 13.50 41.18
N LEU A 293 -9.92 12.39 40.42
CA LEU A 293 -11.13 11.86 39.78
C LEU A 293 -12.19 11.45 40.80
N LYS A 294 -11.78 10.76 41.88
CA LYS A 294 -12.69 10.39 42.96
C LYS A 294 -13.28 11.62 43.63
N ARG A 295 -12.43 12.59 43.97
CA ARG A 295 -12.84 13.78 44.72
C ARG A 295 -13.75 14.70 43.90
N VAL A 296 -13.47 14.90 42.63
CA VAL A 296 -14.33 15.67 41.72
C VAL A 296 -15.71 15.02 41.57
N ASN A 297 -15.76 13.68 41.51
CA ASN A 297 -17.03 12.97 41.44
C ASN A 297 -17.87 13.12 42.73
N GLU A 298 -17.21 13.07 43.90
CA GLU A 298 -17.86 13.33 45.19
C GLU A 298 -18.40 14.76 45.28
N LEU A 299 -17.57 15.77 44.95
CA LEU A 299 -17.92 17.19 45.03
C LEU A 299 -19.06 17.58 44.06
N THR A 300 -19.16 16.89 42.92
CA THR A 300 -20.16 17.18 41.89
C THR A 300 -21.42 16.33 42.01
N GLY A 301 -21.48 15.40 42.97
CA GLY A 301 -22.61 14.49 43.15
C GLY A 301 -22.86 13.59 41.94
N GLY A 302 -21.80 13.19 41.23
CA GLY A 302 -21.90 12.34 40.02
C GLY A 302 -22.00 13.09 38.69
N LYS A 303 -22.23 14.41 38.69
CA LYS A 303 -22.35 15.20 37.45
C LYS A 303 -21.09 15.16 36.59
N SER A 304 -19.90 15.04 37.19
CA SER A 304 -18.66 14.89 36.42
C SER A 304 -18.62 13.60 35.59
N LEU A 305 -19.19 12.50 36.11
CA LEU A 305 -19.28 11.24 35.37
C LEU A 305 -20.27 11.35 34.21
N GLU A 306 -21.43 11.96 34.44
CA GLU A 306 -22.43 12.21 33.39
C GLU A 306 -21.85 13.06 32.26
N SER A 307 -21.20 14.18 32.59
CA SER A 307 -20.53 15.04 31.60
C SER A 307 -19.38 14.31 30.88
N ASN A 308 -18.65 13.43 31.56
CA ASN A 308 -17.58 12.63 30.95
C ASN A 308 -18.13 11.60 29.95
N ILE A 309 -19.29 11.01 30.25
CA ILE A 309 -20.00 10.13 29.30
C ILE A 309 -20.52 10.95 28.11
N ALA A 310 -21.10 12.13 28.36
CA ALA A 310 -21.61 12.98 27.28
C ALA A 310 -20.51 13.45 26.32
N LEU A 311 -19.35 13.86 26.83
CA LEU A 311 -18.25 14.32 25.99
C LEU A 311 -17.63 13.18 25.17
N ILE A 312 -17.44 11.97 25.71
CA ILE A 312 -16.86 10.86 24.91
C ILE A 312 -17.81 10.44 23.79
N LYS A 313 -19.12 10.44 24.05
CA LYS A 313 -20.16 10.19 23.03
C LYS A 313 -20.11 11.25 21.93
N ASN A 314 -19.94 12.53 22.29
CA ASN A 314 -19.80 13.60 21.31
C ASN A 314 -18.52 13.46 20.48
N ASN A 315 -17.38 13.16 21.13
CA ASN A 315 -16.11 12.93 20.45
C ASN A 315 -16.19 11.74 19.49
N ALA A 316 -16.88 10.66 19.89
CA ALA A 316 -17.12 9.48 19.05
C ALA A 316 -17.95 9.82 17.81
N LYS A 317 -19.02 10.61 17.99
CA LYS A 317 -19.84 11.09 16.88
C LYS A 317 -19.03 11.94 15.90
N VAL A 318 -18.30 12.94 16.40
CA VAL A 318 -17.47 13.84 15.57
C VAL A 318 -16.34 13.06 14.89
N GLY A 319 -15.58 12.26 15.65
CA GLY A 319 -14.47 11.47 15.12
C GLY A 319 -14.89 10.45 14.06
N SER A 320 -16.08 9.85 14.20
CA SER A 320 -16.63 8.94 13.19
C SER A 320 -16.99 9.64 11.90
N ARG A 321 -17.57 10.84 11.99
CA ARG A 321 -17.89 11.66 10.82
C ARG A 321 -16.64 12.20 10.14
N ILE A 322 -15.62 12.58 10.92
CA ILE A 322 -14.29 12.92 10.39
C ILE A 322 -13.67 11.72 9.66
N ALA A 323 -13.74 10.52 10.24
CA ALA A 323 -13.23 9.31 9.60
C ALA A 323 -13.97 9.00 8.29
N VAL A 324 -15.30 9.15 8.26
CA VAL A 324 -16.11 9.04 7.03
C VAL A 324 -15.69 10.09 6.00
N ALA A 325 -15.58 11.37 6.39
CA ALA A 325 -15.16 12.44 5.50
C ALA A 325 -13.74 12.20 4.95
N LEU A 326 -12.82 11.72 5.79
CA LEU A 326 -11.46 11.36 5.38
C LEU A 326 -11.45 10.16 4.43
N SER A 327 -12.26 9.13 4.70
CA SER A 327 -12.44 7.99 3.79
C SER A 327 -12.99 8.45 2.44
N ASN A 328 -13.99 9.34 2.43
CA ASN A 328 -14.55 9.91 1.19
C ASN A 328 -13.55 10.80 0.44
N LEU A 329 -12.72 11.58 1.13
CA LEU A 329 -11.67 12.39 0.49
C LEU A 329 -10.58 11.50 -0.16
N ARG A 330 -10.20 10.41 0.52
CA ARG A 330 -9.23 9.44 0.00
C ARG A 330 -9.85 8.55 -1.09
N ASN A 331 -11.18 8.38 -1.07
CA ASN A 331 -11.99 7.61 -2.00
C ASN A 331 -13.14 8.47 -2.58
N PRO A 332 -12.88 9.48 -3.43
CA PRO A 332 -13.86 10.49 -3.87
C PRO A 332 -15.04 9.97 -4.72
N LYS A 333 -15.23 8.65 -4.83
CA LYS A 333 -16.36 8.00 -5.49
C LYS A 333 -17.44 7.46 -4.52
N GLY A 334 -17.41 7.83 -3.23
CA GLY A 334 -18.42 7.42 -2.23
C GLY A 334 -19.07 8.58 -1.46
N GLY A 335 -20.38 8.82 -1.67
CA GLY A 335 -21.26 9.71 -0.88
C GLY A 335 -21.63 11.01 -1.62
N VAL A 336 -22.90 11.39 -1.89
CA VAL A 336 -24.20 11.13 -1.23
C VAL A 336 -25.32 11.11 -2.29
N ARG A 337 -26.09 10.02 -2.38
CA ARG A 337 -27.45 10.03 -2.98
C ARG A 337 -28.37 10.74 -1.99
N LYS A 338 -28.70 12.02 -2.23
CA LYS A 338 -29.81 12.68 -1.53
C LYS A 338 -31.12 12.15 -2.11
N GLN A 339 -31.97 11.60 -1.24
CA GLN A 339 -33.37 11.30 -1.54
C GLN A 339 -34.10 12.60 -1.91
N ALA A 340 -34.56 12.68 -3.16
CA ALA A 340 -35.75 13.41 -3.58
C ALA A 340 -36.28 12.72 -4.84
N GLY A 341 -37.59 12.45 -4.87
CA GLY A 341 -38.19 11.37 -5.64
C GLY A 341 -38.21 11.51 -7.17
N THR A 342 -38.15 10.35 -7.83
CA THR A 342 -38.99 9.90 -8.97
C THR A 342 -38.50 8.51 -9.40
N PRO A 343 -39.39 7.55 -9.72
CA PRO A 343 -38.97 6.22 -10.16
C PRO A 343 -38.57 6.28 -11.64
N GLY A 344 -37.27 6.23 -11.90
CA GLY A 344 -36.73 6.26 -13.27
C GLY A 344 -35.42 5.50 -13.37
N THR A 345 -35.49 4.31 -13.96
CA THR A 345 -34.43 3.52 -14.62
C THR A 345 -33.09 3.39 -13.86
N GLU A 346 -32.84 2.18 -13.37
CA GLU A 346 -31.54 1.70 -12.91
C GLU A 346 -30.44 2.10 -13.89
N LYS A 347 -29.57 3.02 -13.47
CA LYS A 347 -28.25 3.21 -14.08
C LYS A 347 -27.25 2.42 -13.25
N GLU A 348 -26.59 1.48 -13.91
CA GLU A 348 -25.52 0.63 -13.38
C GLU A 348 -24.44 1.45 -12.63
N PRO A 349 -23.87 0.92 -11.53
CA PRO A 349 -22.85 1.60 -10.76
C PRO A 349 -21.55 1.73 -11.57
N ALA A 350 -20.91 2.91 -11.49
CA ALA A 350 -19.72 3.25 -12.25
C ALA A 350 -18.56 2.27 -12.03
N ILE A 351 -18.01 1.79 -13.15
CA ILE A 351 -16.92 0.82 -13.29
C ILE A 351 -15.64 1.31 -12.57
N ASP A 352 -15.01 0.46 -11.74
CA ASP A 352 -13.65 0.68 -11.24
C ASP A 352 -12.67 0.54 -12.41
N SER A 353 -12.33 1.66 -13.04
CA SER A 353 -11.65 1.72 -14.33
C SER A 353 -10.12 1.61 -14.27
N ARG A 354 -9.56 1.13 -13.15
CA ARG A 354 -8.11 1.02 -12.99
C ARG A 354 -7.55 -0.15 -13.81
N PRO A 355 -6.31 -0.04 -14.33
CA PRO A 355 -5.65 -1.19 -14.92
C PRO A 355 -5.32 -2.23 -13.85
N VAL A 356 -5.35 -3.51 -14.21
CA VAL A 356 -4.90 -4.62 -13.37
C VAL A 356 -3.58 -5.12 -13.92
N VAL A 357 -2.61 -5.39 -13.04
CA VAL A 357 -1.34 -6.01 -13.42
C VAL A 357 -1.19 -7.30 -12.62
N ILE A 358 -0.96 -8.41 -13.32
CA ILE A 358 -0.80 -9.75 -12.74
C ILE A 358 0.59 -10.24 -13.12
N GLY A 359 1.48 -10.38 -12.15
CA GLY A 359 2.85 -10.81 -12.46
C GLY A 359 3.78 -10.94 -11.29
N GLY A 360 5.02 -11.34 -11.59
CA GLY A 360 6.05 -11.65 -10.61
C GLY A 360 6.73 -10.42 -10.02
N ILE A 361 7.33 -10.64 -8.84
CA ILE A 361 8.28 -9.73 -8.19
C ILE A 361 9.56 -10.53 -7.95
N ASN A 362 10.72 -9.92 -8.20
CA ASN A 362 12.02 -10.55 -8.00
C ASN A 362 12.91 -9.67 -7.12
N VAL A 363 13.85 -10.29 -6.42
CA VAL A 363 15.02 -9.63 -5.86
C VAL A 363 16.23 -10.05 -6.68
N ASP A 364 16.83 -9.10 -7.39
CA ASP A 364 17.93 -9.37 -8.30
C ASP A 364 19.26 -9.02 -7.61
N PHE A 365 20.20 -9.95 -7.60
CA PHE A 365 21.58 -9.76 -7.17
C PHE A 365 22.48 -9.76 -8.39
N ILE A 366 23.17 -8.66 -8.63
CA ILE A 366 24.15 -8.52 -9.71
C ILE A 366 25.53 -8.55 -9.08
N ALA A 367 26.22 -9.68 -9.21
CA ALA A 367 27.58 -9.87 -8.75
C ALA A 367 28.56 -9.65 -9.91
N LYS A 368 29.31 -8.55 -9.89
CA LYS A 368 30.31 -8.23 -10.91
C LYS A 368 31.72 -8.55 -10.39
N ALA A 369 32.44 -9.41 -11.10
CA ALA A 369 33.84 -9.71 -10.83
C ALA A 369 34.73 -8.48 -11.10
N ALA A 370 35.79 -8.33 -10.31
CA ALA A 370 36.77 -7.25 -10.50
C ALA A 370 37.66 -7.44 -11.74
N HIS A 371 37.77 -8.68 -12.24
CA HIS A 371 38.62 -9.06 -13.36
C HIS A 371 37.83 -9.89 -14.39
N ASP A 372 38.31 -9.92 -15.63
CA ASP A 372 37.69 -10.65 -16.74
C ASP A 372 37.82 -12.17 -16.55
N SER A 373 38.97 -12.62 -16.05
CA SER A 373 39.21 -14.03 -15.72
C SER A 373 38.64 -14.36 -14.35
N MET A 374 37.56 -15.13 -14.33
CA MET A 374 37.02 -15.72 -13.11
C MET A 374 37.62 -17.10 -12.85
N VAL A 375 37.98 -17.36 -11.60
CA VAL A 375 38.47 -18.66 -11.15
C VAL A 375 37.29 -19.53 -10.73
N PHE A 376 37.09 -20.65 -11.40
CA PHE A 376 36.05 -21.63 -11.09
C PHE A 376 36.60 -22.74 -10.15
N GLY A 377 35.71 -23.48 -9.49
CA GLY A 377 36.09 -24.60 -8.61
C GLY A 377 36.08 -24.30 -7.10
N GLY A 378 35.18 -23.42 -6.63
CA GLY A 378 34.94 -23.17 -5.20
C GLY A 378 35.81 -22.06 -4.57
N GLN A 379 36.60 -21.35 -5.38
CA GLN A 379 37.38 -20.21 -4.93
C GLN A 379 36.55 -18.91 -4.96
N THR A 380 36.87 -17.97 -4.07
CA THR A 380 36.20 -16.66 -4.00
C THR A 380 36.84 -15.68 -4.99
N ASN A 381 36.05 -15.12 -5.90
CA ASN A 381 36.50 -14.08 -6.82
C ASN A 381 36.24 -12.69 -6.20
N PRO A 382 37.20 -11.75 -6.22
CA PRO A 382 36.96 -10.39 -5.78
C PRO A 382 35.95 -9.69 -6.71
N GLY A 383 35.03 -8.90 -6.16
CA GLY A 383 33.97 -8.26 -6.93
C GLY A 383 33.05 -7.38 -6.08
N GLN A 384 32.00 -6.88 -6.72
CA GLN A 384 30.93 -6.10 -6.09
C GLN A 384 29.59 -6.79 -6.30
N VAL A 385 28.71 -6.73 -5.29
CA VAL A 385 27.35 -7.26 -5.39
C VAL A 385 26.36 -6.13 -5.17
N HIS A 386 25.44 -5.97 -6.11
CA HIS A 386 24.36 -4.99 -6.04
C HIS A 386 23.02 -5.71 -5.95
N GLN A 387 22.17 -5.29 -5.02
CA GLN A 387 20.79 -5.76 -4.92
C GLN A 387 19.86 -4.75 -5.59
N SER A 388 18.93 -5.28 -6.40
CA SER A 388 17.88 -4.54 -7.08
C SER A 388 16.54 -5.27 -6.94
N PHE A 389 15.43 -4.58 -7.19
CA PHE A 389 14.10 -5.16 -7.08
C PHE A 389 13.46 -5.24 -8.47
N GLY A 390 13.34 -6.47 -8.94
CA GLY A 390 13.00 -6.91 -10.30
C GLY A 390 11.60 -7.55 -10.41
N GLY A 391 11.34 -8.18 -11.56
CA GLY A 391 10.06 -8.78 -11.94
C GLY A 391 9.22 -7.90 -12.88
N VAL A 392 8.81 -8.48 -14.01
CA VAL A 392 8.07 -7.80 -15.10
C VAL A 392 6.74 -7.22 -14.59
N GLY A 393 5.94 -8.03 -13.89
CA GLY A 393 4.68 -7.56 -13.29
C GLY A 393 4.90 -6.37 -12.34
N ARG A 394 5.91 -6.46 -11.48
CA ARG A 394 6.25 -5.37 -10.54
C ARG A 394 6.78 -4.12 -11.26
N ASN A 395 7.59 -4.28 -12.31
CA ASN A 395 8.10 -3.20 -13.15
C ASN A 395 6.94 -2.42 -13.81
N LEU A 396 6.03 -3.13 -14.47
CA LEU A 396 4.84 -2.55 -15.10
C LEU A 396 3.97 -1.83 -14.07
N ALA A 397 3.70 -2.48 -12.93
CA ALA A 397 2.86 -1.92 -11.88
C ALA A 397 3.48 -0.65 -11.24
N ASP A 398 4.78 -0.67 -10.96
CA ASP A 398 5.53 0.47 -10.41
C ASP A 398 5.50 1.66 -11.39
N CYS A 399 5.86 1.42 -12.66
CA CYS A 399 5.90 2.46 -13.67
C CYS A 399 4.51 3.07 -13.90
N LEU A 400 3.46 2.24 -14.06
CA LEU A 400 2.07 2.72 -14.17
C LEU A 400 1.62 3.49 -12.92
N CYS A 401 2.06 3.08 -11.72
CA CYS A 401 1.77 3.79 -10.48
C CYS A 401 2.40 5.20 -10.49
N ARG A 402 3.67 5.32 -10.89
CA ARG A 402 4.39 6.60 -11.02
C ARG A 402 3.80 7.53 -12.08
N LEU A 403 3.22 6.96 -13.13
CA LEU A 403 2.49 7.69 -14.17
C LEU A 403 1.06 8.09 -13.75
N GLY A 404 0.61 7.67 -12.55
CA GLY A 404 -0.67 8.07 -11.97
C GLY A 404 -1.83 7.11 -12.22
N ALA A 405 -1.62 6.01 -12.94
CA ALA A 405 -2.67 5.03 -13.26
C ALA A 405 -3.09 4.15 -12.07
N LYS A 406 -2.25 4.09 -11.00
CA LYS A 406 -2.51 3.37 -9.74
C LYS A 406 -3.07 1.95 -9.96
N PRO A 407 -2.33 1.07 -10.66
CA PRO A 407 -2.82 -0.25 -11.03
C PRO A 407 -3.16 -1.11 -9.81
N ILE A 408 -4.13 -2.00 -9.96
CA ILE A 408 -4.35 -3.11 -9.04
C ILE A 408 -3.27 -4.15 -9.31
N PHE A 409 -2.32 -4.33 -8.40
CA PHE A 409 -1.21 -5.26 -8.58
C PHE A 409 -1.46 -6.59 -7.85
N ILE A 410 -1.55 -7.69 -8.59
CA ILE A 410 -1.77 -9.04 -8.07
C ILE A 410 -0.47 -9.83 -8.25
N SER A 411 0.10 -10.29 -7.14
CA SER A 411 1.37 -11.02 -7.12
C SER A 411 1.51 -11.90 -5.88
N ALA A 412 2.69 -12.51 -5.70
CA ALA A 412 3.06 -13.30 -4.53
C ALA A 412 4.51 -13.05 -4.10
N LEU A 413 4.73 -13.02 -2.79
CA LEU A 413 6.02 -12.91 -2.10
C LEU A 413 6.09 -13.93 -0.97
N GLY A 414 7.32 -14.26 -0.55
CA GLY A 414 7.55 -15.09 0.62
C GLY A 414 7.23 -14.34 1.93
N GLN A 415 7.50 -15.01 3.04
CA GLN A 415 7.52 -14.39 4.37
C GLN A 415 8.94 -14.28 4.91
N ASP A 416 9.85 -13.81 4.06
CA ASP A 416 11.28 -13.64 4.35
C ASP A 416 11.71 -12.16 4.34
N GLU A 417 13.00 -11.92 4.62
CA GLU A 417 13.58 -10.57 4.64
C GLU A 417 13.63 -9.92 3.25
N HIS A 418 13.70 -10.73 2.19
CA HIS A 418 13.60 -10.26 0.81
C HIS A 418 12.21 -9.66 0.55
N ALA A 419 11.14 -10.34 0.98
CA ALA A 419 9.78 -9.79 0.93
C ALA A 419 9.66 -8.48 1.72
N ASN A 420 10.22 -8.42 2.94
CA ASN A 420 10.18 -7.19 3.75
C ASN A 420 10.92 -6.02 3.08
N SER A 421 11.98 -6.30 2.33
CA SER A 421 12.76 -5.30 1.60
C SER A 421 12.01 -4.81 0.36
N VAL A 422 11.40 -5.73 -0.39
CA VAL A 422 10.47 -5.40 -1.49
C VAL A 422 9.31 -4.53 -1.00
N MET A 423 8.66 -4.89 0.11
CA MET A 423 7.52 -4.12 0.65
C MET A 423 7.92 -2.69 1.04
N ARG A 424 9.13 -2.48 1.57
CA ARG A 424 9.66 -1.15 1.86
C ARG A 424 9.94 -0.36 0.58
N TYR A 425 10.59 -1.00 -0.39
CA TYR A 425 10.92 -0.40 -1.68
C TYR A 425 9.67 0.01 -2.46
N CYS A 426 8.65 -0.84 -2.49
CA CYS A 426 7.37 -0.62 -3.17
C CYS A 426 6.32 0.09 -2.31
N SER A 427 6.70 0.82 -1.26
CA SER A 427 5.77 1.48 -0.34
C SER A 427 4.88 2.56 -0.98
N HIS A 428 5.22 3.02 -2.20
CA HIS A 428 4.39 3.92 -3.01
C HIS A 428 3.33 3.22 -3.86
N MET A 429 3.37 1.87 -3.95
CA MET A 429 2.41 1.05 -4.69
C MET A 429 1.34 0.46 -3.77
N ASP A 430 0.17 0.10 -4.33
CA ASP A 430 -0.82 -0.71 -3.61
C ASP A 430 -0.38 -2.18 -3.59
N MET A 431 0.20 -2.60 -2.46
CA MET A 431 0.66 -3.98 -2.24
C MET A 431 -0.42 -4.87 -1.61
N GLY A 432 -1.67 -4.40 -1.48
CA GLY A 432 -2.73 -5.10 -0.74
C GLY A 432 -3.19 -6.43 -1.36
N ARG A 433 -2.83 -6.71 -2.63
CA ARG A 433 -3.14 -7.96 -3.34
C ARG A 433 -1.87 -8.74 -3.72
N VAL A 434 -0.77 -8.44 -3.04
CA VAL A 434 0.46 -9.23 -3.10
C VAL A 434 0.42 -10.23 -1.95
N ALA A 435 0.23 -11.52 -2.26
CA ALA A 435 0.16 -12.57 -1.25
C ALA A 435 1.48 -12.68 -0.51
N ARG A 436 1.43 -12.90 0.81
CA ARG A 436 2.61 -13.24 1.62
C ARG A 436 2.52 -14.67 2.10
N LEU A 437 3.24 -15.56 1.42
CA LEU A 437 3.11 -17.01 1.59
C LEU A 437 4.14 -17.54 2.58
N LYS A 438 3.66 -18.22 3.63
CA LYS A 438 4.51 -18.85 4.64
C LYS A 438 5.21 -20.07 4.06
N GLY A 439 6.51 -20.22 4.30
CA GLY A 439 7.30 -21.36 3.83
C GLY A 439 7.69 -21.32 2.35
N GLN A 440 7.41 -20.21 1.66
CA GLN A 440 7.88 -19.94 0.30
C GLN A 440 8.96 -18.86 0.34
N ASN A 441 9.97 -18.98 -0.53
CA ASN A 441 11.00 -17.97 -0.71
C ASN A 441 10.52 -16.88 -1.66
N THR A 442 10.87 -15.63 -1.39
CA THR A 442 10.72 -14.56 -2.35
C THR A 442 11.63 -14.82 -3.55
N ALA A 443 11.07 -14.68 -4.75
CA ALA A 443 11.77 -14.92 -5.99
C ALA A 443 13.07 -14.10 -6.03
N THR A 444 14.18 -14.77 -6.30
CA THR A 444 15.52 -14.21 -6.25
C THR A 444 16.30 -14.62 -7.49
N TYR A 445 16.87 -13.65 -8.21
CA TYR A 445 17.78 -13.89 -9.33
C TYR A 445 19.19 -13.48 -8.94
N CYS A 446 20.19 -14.23 -9.34
CA CYS A 446 21.60 -13.89 -9.18
C CYS A 446 22.29 -13.95 -10.55
N ALA A 447 22.77 -12.82 -11.02
CA ALA A 447 23.58 -12.70 -12.23
C ALA A 447 25.04 -12.48 -11.83
N VAL A 448 25.92 -13.38 -12.27
CA VAL A 448 27.37 -13.26 -12.12
C VAL A 448 27.95 -12.78 -13.45
N ILE A 449 28.58 -11.61 -13.43
CA ILE A 449 29.10 -10.91 -14.60
C ILE A 449 30.63 -10.79 -14.49
N SER A 450 31.34 -11.01 -15.59
CA SER A 450 32.79 -10.79 -15.69
C SER A 450 33.18 -9.32 -15.52
N GLY A 451 34.48 -9.03 -15.33
CA GLY A 451 35.01 -7.66 -15.36
C GLY A 451 34.61 -6.88 -16.62
N SER A 452 34.60 -7.59 -17.77
CA SER A 452 34.25 -7.07 -19.10
C SER A 452 32.75 -6.81 -19.27
N GLY A 453 31.89 -7.27 -18.37
CA GLY A 453 30.45 -7.08 -18.43
C GLY A 453 29.67 -8.23 -19.06
N GLU A 454 30.31 -9.36 -19.37
CA GLU A 454 29.65 -10.54 -19.92
C GLU A 454 29.01 -11.39 -18.82
N LEU A 455 27.76 -11.83 -19.04
CA LEU A 455 27.07 -12.73 -18.12
C LEU A 455 27.74 -14.11 -18.16
N SER A 456 28.32 -14.53 -17.03
CA SER A 456 28.95 -15.84 -16.90
C SER A 456 28.01 -16.89 -16.33
N LEU A 457 27.16 -16.53 -15.37
CA LEU A 457 26.22 -17.45 -14.73
C LEU A 457 24.97 -16.70 -14.28
N GLY A 458 23.80 -17.25 -14.58
CA GLY A 458 22.52 -16.82 -14.01
C GLY A 458 21.94 -17.95 -13.15
N LEU A 459 21.48 -17.63 -11.94
CA LEU A 459 20.78 -18.57 -11.06
C LEU A 459 19.51 -17.91 -10.54
N GLY A 460 18.37 -18.57 -10.68
CA GLY A 460 17.08 -18.04 -10.23
C GLY A 460 16.33 -19.03 -9.35
N ASP A 461 15.92 -18.59 -8.17
CA ASP A 461 14.84 -19.21 -7.39
C ASP A 461 13.56 -18.42 -7.72
N MET A 462 12.69 -18.97 -8.57
CA MET A 462 11.50 -18.27 -9.09
C MET A 462 10.21 -19.03 -8.83
N ASP A 463 10.26 -20.09 -8.00
CA ASP A 463 9.16 -21.03 -7.82
C ASP A 463 7.89 -20.38 -7.27
N ILE A 464 8.05 -19.29 -6.50
CA ILE A 464 6.92 -18.57 -5.95
C ILE A 464 5.99 -17.96 -7.01
N HIS A 465 6.48 -17.68 -8.22
CA HIS A 465 5.61 -17.22 -9.30
C HIS A 465 4.55 -18.28 -9.65
N GLN A 466 4.83 -19.57 -9.39
CA GLN A 466 3.85 -20.65 -9.55
C GLN A 466 2.66 -20.55 -8.57
N GLN A 467 2.81 -19.77 -7.49
CA GLN A 467 1.77 -19.55 -6.50
C GLN A 467 0.76 -18.46 -6.91
N ILE A 468 1.03 -17.72 -8.01
CA ILE A 468 0.06 -16.81 -8.64
C ILE A 468 -0.93 -17.66 -9.46
N THR A 469 -1.64 -18.55 -8.77
CA THR A 469 -2.53 -19.55 -9.34
C THR A 469 -3.86 -18.94 -9.79
N GLU A 470 -4.58 -19.66 -10.66
CA GLU A 470 -5.97 -19.34 -11.01
C GLU A 470 -6.85 -19.18 -9.76
N ASN A 471 -6.75 -20.10 -8.80
CA ASN A 471 -7.50 -20.06 -7.54
C ASN A 471 -7.20 -18.79 -6.71
N TYR A 472 -5.98 -18.27 -6.80
CA TYR A 472 -5.63 -17.02 -6.15
C TYR A 472 -6.17 -15.81 -6.92
N VAL A 473 -5.91 -15.77 -8.23
CA VAL A 473 -6.30 -14.64 -9.10
C VAL A 473 -7.83 -14.50 -9.23
N SER A 474 -8.57 -15.60 -9.23
CA SER A 474 -10.04 -15.63 -9.30
C SER A 474 -10.73 -14.95 -8.12
N GLN A 475 -10.07 -14.84 -6.96
CA GLN A 475 -10.58 -14.06 -5.82
C GLN A 475 -10.72 -12.57 -6.16
N PHE A 476 -10.01 -12.10 -7.19
CA PHE A 476 -10.05 -10.74 -7.69
C PHE A 476 -10.75 -10.63 -9.05
N ALA A 477 -11.60 -11.60 -9.42
CA ALA A 477 -12.31 -11.62 -10.69
C ALA A 477 -13.06 -10.31 -10.96
N ASP A 478 -13.73 -9.74 -9.96
CA ASP A 478 -14.46 -8.47 -10.12
C ASP A 478 -13.57 -7.29 -10.48
N CYS A 479 -12.31 -7.29 -10.02
CA CYS A 479 -11.33 -6.27 -10.43
C CYS A 479 -10.98 -6.44 -11.92
N ILE A 480 -10.77 -7.68 -12.35
CA ILE A 480 -10.44 -8.01 -13.75
C ILE A 480 -11.61 -7.65 -14.68
N ARG A 481 -12.83 -8.04 -14.32
CA ARG A 481 -14.07 -7.78 -15.10
C ARG A 481 -14.34 -6.29 -15.32
N ARG A 482 -13.92 -5.44 -14.38
CA ARG A 482 -14.17 -3.99 -14.40
C ARG A 482 -12.98 -3.20 -14.95
N ALA A 483 -11.82 -3.84 -15.12
CA ALA A 483 -10.62 -3.17 -15.58
C ALA A 483 -10.79 -2.63 -17.01
N LYS A 484 -10.16 -1.49 -17.29
CA LYS A 484 -10.00 -1.00 -18.68
C LYS A 484 -8.95 -1.81 -19.45
N LEU A 485 -7.97 -2.35 -18.72
CA LEU A 485 -6.82 -3.06 -19.23
C LEU A 485 -6.31 -4.02 -18.18
N VAL A 486 -5.93 -5.23 -18.60
CA VAL A 486 -5.23 -6.22 -17.77
C VAL A 486 -3.86 -6.48 -18.38
N CYS A 487 -2.79 -6.32 -17.61
CA CYS A 487 -1.44 -6.68 -18.01
C CYS A 487 -1.04 -8.00 -17.37
N ILE A 488 -0.51 -8.92 -18.19
CA ILE A 488 -0.12 -10.26 -17.79
C ILE A 488 1.38 -10.44 -18.05
N ASP A 489 2.09 -10.84 -17.01
CA ASP A 489 3.51 -11.21 -17.04
C ASP A 489 3.69 -12.67 -17.51
N GLY A 490 4.63 -12.91 -18.42
CA GLY A 490 5.03 -14.24 -18.89
C GLY A 490 5.50 -15.23 -17.80
N ASN A 491 5.87 -14.77 -16.62
CA ASN A 491 6.31 -15.64 -15.51
C ASN A 491 5.18 -16.41 -14.84
N ILE A 492 3.93 -15.95 -14.91
CA ILE A 492 2.84 -16.61 -14.16
C ILE A 492 2.46 -17.98 -14.78
N PRO A 493 1.73 -18.84 -14.04
CA PRO A 493 1.29 -20.14 -14.53
C PRO A 493 0.39 -20.03 -15.76
N MET A 494 0.57 -20.96 -16.71
CA MET A 494 -0.27 -21.03 -17.91
C MET A 494 -1.78 -21.15 -17.60
N PRO A 495 -2.24 -21.95 -16.61
CA PRO A 495 -3.67 -21.98 -16.25
C PRO A 495 -4.19 -20.60 -15.82
N THR A 496 -3.38 -19.82 -15.10
CA THR A 496 -3.73 -18.45 -14.70
C THR A 496 -3.83 -17.52 -15.91
N ILE A 497 -2.89 -17.61 -16.86
CA ILE A 497 -2.95 -16.84 -18.13
C ILE A 497 -4.25 -17.16 -18.87
N GLN A 498 -4.57 -18.45 -19.02
CA GLN A 498 -5.79 -18.91 -19.69
C GLN A 498 -7.04 -18.35 -19.01
N TYR A 499 -7.17 -18.50 -17.69
CA TYR A 499 -8.29 -17.98 -16.91
C TYR A 499 -8.48 -16.47 -17.12
N VAL A 500 -7.41 -15.68 -17.04
CA VAL A 500 -7.48 -14.22 -17.20
C VAL A 500 -7.89 -13.84 -18.62
N CYS A 501 -7.36 -14.51 -19.63
CA CYS A 501 -7.72 -14.29 -21.03
C CYS A 501 -9.19 -14.63 -21.30
N GLU A 502 -9.68 -15.76 -20.79
CA GLU A 502 -11.07 -16.18 -20.93
C GLU A 502 -12.04 -15.22 -20.23
N LEU A 503 -11.73 -14.83 -18.99
CA LEU A 503 -12.51 -13.86 -18.24
C LEU A 503 -12.54 -12.49 -18.93
N SER A 504 -11.40 -12.03 -19.43
CA SER A 504 -11.30 -10.74 -20.12
C SER A 504 -12.08 -10.75 -21.42
N ARG A 505 -12.02 -11.84 -22.20
CA ARG A 505 -12.83 -12.02 -23.42
C ARG A 505 -14.32 -11.97 -23.11
N LEU A 506 -14.77 -12.68 -22.07
CA LEU A 506 -16.18 -12.72 -21.66
C LEU A 506 -16.73 -11.32 -21.32
N HIS A 507 -15.90 -10.46 -20.74
CA HIS A 507 -16.29 -9.12 -20.29
C HIS A 507 -15.81 -7.98 -21.20
N GLY A 508 -15.20 -8.30 -22.34
CA GLY A 508 -14.72 -7.30 -23.29
C GLY A 508 -13.61 -6.40 -22.74
N VAL A 509 -12.75 -6.94 -21.88
CA VAL A 509 -11.60 -6.23 -21.28
C VAL A 509 -10.36 -6.42 -22.16
N SER A 510 -9.63 -5.34 -22.44
CA SER A 510 -8.37 -5.42 -23.17
C SER A 510 -7.27 -6.08 -22.35
N VAL A 511 -6.47 -6.93 -22.99
CA VAL A 511 -5.37 -7.66 -22.34
C VAL A 511 -4.04 -7.33 -23.03
N CYS A 512 -3.05 -6.96 -22.25
CA CYS A 512 -1.67 -6.83 -22.66
C CYS A 512 -0.85 -7.99 -22.08
N PHE A 513 -0.09 -8.68 -22.92
CA PHE A 513 0.85 -9.69 -22.46
C PHE A 513 2.29 -9.21 -22.68
N GLU A 514 3.06 -9.19 -21.59
CA GLU A 514 4.48 -8.84 -21.59
C GLU A 514 5.32 -10.11 -21.46
N PRO A 515 6.01 -10.53 -22.54
CA PRO A 515 6.92 -11.67 -22.48
C PRO A 515 8.09 -11.41 -21.53
N THR A 516 8.65 -12.48 -20.95
CA THR A 516 9.80 -12.36 -20.04
C THR A 516 11.10 -12.89 -20.67
N ASP A 517 10.99 -14.01 -21.36
CA ASP A 517 12.10 -14.68 -22.03
C ASP A 517 11.53 -15.56 -23.16
N GLU A 518 12.42 -16.12 -23.99
CA GLU A 518 12.05 -16.94 -25.15
C GLU A 518 11.15 -18.13 -24.74
N ASP A 519 11.50 -18.83 -23.65
CA ASP A 519 10.80 -20.03 -23.19
C ASP A 519 9.40 -19.73 -22.64
N LYS A 520 9.21 -18.56 -22.03
CA LYS A 520 7.93 -18.15 -21.43
C LYS A 520 7.05 -17.37 -22.38
N SER A 521 7.62 -16.76 -23.43
CA SER A 521 6.89 -15.99 -24.44
C SER A 521 5.77 -16.77 -25.13
N CYS A 522 5.94 -18.10 -25.22
CA CYS A 522 5.00 -19.00 -25.90
C CYS A 522 3.77 -19.37 -25.08
N LYS A 523 3.77 -19.18 -23.74
CA LYS A 523 2.74 -19.75 -22.85
C LYS A 523 1.30 -19.44 -23.27
N PRO A 524 0.90 -18.19 -23.62
CA PRO A 524 -0.46 -17.93 -24.06
C PRO A 524 -0.83 -18.64 -25.37
N PHE A 525 0.17 -18.90 -26.22
CA PHE A 525 0.04 -19.43 -27.58
C PHE A 525 0.02 -20.96 -27.65
N LEU A 526 0.19 -21.64 -26.50
CA LEU A 526 0.01 -23.10 -26.37
C LEU A 526 -1.48 -23.52 -26.30
N SER A 527 -2.39 -22.56 -26.24
CA SER A 527 -3.84 -22.75 -26.22
C SER A 527 -4.53 -21.62 -27.00
N ASP A 528 -5.83 -21.70 -27.29
CA ASP A 528 -6.56 -20.63 -27.98
C ASP A 528 -6.69 -19.32 -27.16
N SER A 529 -6.18 -19.29 -25.94
CA SER A 529 -6.24 -18.13 -25.03
C SER A 529 -5.60 -16.87 -25.61
N TRP A 530 -4.55 -17.01 -26.43
CA TRP A 530 -3.87 -15.87 -27.05
C TRP A 530 -4.78 -15.01 -27.93
N THR A 531 -5.87 -15.58 -28.46
CA THR A 531 -6.85 -14.84 -29.28
C THR A 531 -7.61 -13.77 -28.50
N ALA A 532 -7.56 -13.81 -27.16
CA ALA A 532 -8.12 -12.77 -26.29
C ALA A 532 -7.15 -11.59 -26.07
N LEU A 533 -5.87 -11.73 -26.45
CA LEU A 533 -4.86 -10.69 -26.26
C LEU A 533 -5.11 -9.52 -27.19
N THR A 534 -5.03 -8.30 -26.65
CA THR A 534 -5.13 -7.05 -27.41
C THR A 534 -3.74 -6.60 -27.86
N PHE A 535 -2.76 -6.66 -26.96
CA PHE A 535 -1.39 -6.21 -27.18
C PHE A 535 -0.39 -7.26 -26.72
N ILE A 536 0.72 -7.36 -27.46
CA ILE A 536 1.93 -8.05 -27.01
C ILE A 536 3.14 -7.17 -27.30
N SER A 537 4.19 -7.29 -26.49
CA SER A 537 5.40 -6.48 -26.60
C SER A 537 6.72 -7.27 -26.71
N PRO A 538 6.80 -8.32 -27.57
CA PRO A 538 7.97 -9.18 -27.64
C PRO A 538 9.19 -8.43 -28.19
N ASN A 539 10.40 -8.86 -27.82
CA ASN A 539 11.57 -8.64 -28.67
C ASN A 539 11.58 -9.60 -29.87
N LEU A 540 12.52 -9.43 -30.81
CA LEU A 540 12.59 -10.27 -32.01
C LEU A 540 12.72 -11.77 -31.71
N LYS A 541 13.49 -12.16 -30.69
CA LYS A 541 13.69 -13.58 -30.34
C LYS A 541 12.41 -14.19 -29.78
N GLU A 542 11.74 -13.48 -28.89
CA GLU A 542 10.44 -13.89 -28.34
C GLU A 542 9.38 -13.98 -29.44
N LEU A 543 9.36 -13.04 -30.39
CA LEU A 543 8.42 -13.08 -31.53
C LEU A 543 8.66 -14.29 -32.44
N ILE A 544 9.91 -14.69 -32.64
CA ILE A 544 10.28 -15.93 -33.32
C ILE A 544 9.77 -17.14 -32.51
N GLY A 545 9.98 -17.16 -31.19
CA GLY A 545 9.49 -18.22 -30.31
C GLY A 545 7.96 -18.38 -30.37
N ILE A 546 7.22 -17.28 -30.37
CA ILE A 546 5.76 -17.24 -30.53
C ILE A 546 5.33 -17.84 -31.87
N ASN A 547 5.92 -17.39 -32.99
CA ASN A 547 5.56 -17.88 -34.32
C ASN A 547 5.90 -19.37 -34.49
N ARG A 548 7.05 -19.80 -33.98
CA ARG A 548 7.44 -21.21 -33.96
C ARG A 548 6.44 -22.08 -33.21
N THR A 549 5.93 -21.58 -32.08
CA THR A 549 4.91 -22.27 -31.27
C THR A 549 3.59 -22.44 -32.02
N LEU A 550 3.20 -21.43 -32.80
CA LEU A 550 2.00 -21.47 -33.65
C LEU A 550 2.19 -22.23 -34.97
N GLY A 551 3.40 -22.73 -35.25
CA GLY A 551 3.71 -23.46 -36.48
C GLY A 551 3.89 -22.57 -37.71
N TYR A 552 4.05 -21.26 -37.54
CA TYR A 552 4.34 -20.35 -38.65
C TYR A 552 5.81 -20.41 -39.08
N PRO A 553 6.13 -20.12 -40.35
CA PRO A 553 7.51 -20.06 -40.82
C PRO A 553 8.33 -19.03 -40.05
N VAL A 554 9.52 -19.43 -39.60
CA VAL A 554 10.48 -18.56 -38.89
C VAL A 554 11.85 -18.60 -39.57
N PRO A 555 12.64 -17.51 -39.49
CA PRO A 555 13.98 -17.51 -40.05
C PRO A 555 14.89 -18.51 -39.30
N GLN A 556 15.82 -19.13 -40.03
CA GLN A 556 16.80 -20.04 -39.41
C GLN A 556 17.89 -19.30 -38.64
N GLU A 557 18.24 -18.08 -39.07
CA GLU A 557 19.21 -17.22 -38.41
C GLU A 557 18.59 -15.88 -38.06
N ILE A 558 19.06 -15.27 -36.96
CA ILE A 558 18.60 -13.94 -36.55
C ILE A 558 19.25 -12.90 -37.46
N PRO A 559 18.46 -12.05 -38.15
CA PRO A 559 18.99 -11.00 -39.01
C PRO A 559 19.85 -10.01 -38.24
N ARG A 560 20.88 -9.47 -38.91
CA ARG A 560 21.87 -8.55 -38.30
C ARG A 560 21.68 -7.09 -38.70
N SER A 561 21.15 -6.82 -39.88
CA SER A 561 20.87 -5.45 -40.32
C SER A 561 19.53 -4.98 -39.78
N LEU A 562 19.39 -3.68 -39.49
CA LEU A 562 18.14 -3.12 -38.97
C LEU A 562 16.98 -3.27 -39.96
N ASP A 563 17.25 -3.11 -41.26
CA ASP A 563 16.22 -3.23 -42.29
C ASP A 563 15.71 -4.68 -42.37
N ASP A 564 16.61 -5.68 -42.37
CA ASP A 564 16.21 -7.10 -42.33
C ASP A 564 15.47 -7.47 -41.03
N ILE A 565 15.90 -6.89 -39.89
CA ILE A 565 15.22 -7.07 -38.61
C ILE A 565 13.79 -6.55 -38.67
N ILE A 566 13.58 -5.37 -39.27
CA ILE A 566 12.25 -4.78 -39.44
C ILE A 566 11.41 -5.64 -40.37
N ASP A 567 11.92 -6.05 -41.52
CA ASP A 567 11.18 -6.87 -42.49
C ASP A 567 10.75 -8.23 -41.90
N VAL A 568 11.65 -8.89 -41.17
CA VAL A 568 11.33 -10.12 -40.45
C VAL A 568 10.30 -9.87 -39.35
N ALA A 569 10.46 -8.81 -38.55
CA ALA A 569 9.52 -8.48 -37.48
C ALA A 569 8.11 -8.15 -38.02
N ILE A 570 8.01 -7.44 -39.14
CA ILE A 570 6.74 -7.21 -39.85
C ILE A 570 6.13 -8.55 -40.24
N THR A 571 6.89 -9.38 -40.97
CA THR A 571 6.42 -10.69 -41.48
C THR A 571 5.89 -11.59 -40.36
N LEU A 572 6.61 -11.68 -39.25
CA LEU A 572 6.23 -12.48 -38.08
C LEU A 572 5.06 -11.89 -37.28
N SER A 573 4.78 -10.59 -37.42
CA SER A 573 3.64 -9.95 -36.78
C SER A 573 2.34 -10.19 -37.53
N LEU A 574 2.38 -10.34 -38.86
CA LEU A 574 1.19 -10.45 -39.72
C LEU A 574 0.17 -11.52 -39.28
N PRO A 575 0.55 -12.79 -39.08
CA PRO A 575 -0.42 -13.81 -38.72
C PRO A 575 -1.05 -13.58 -37.33
N LEU A 576 -0.37 -12.86 -36.44
CA LEU A 576 -0.89 -12.54 -35.11
C LEU A 576 -1.97 -11.46 -35.16
N LEU A 577 -1.91 -10.56 -36.13
CA LEU A 577 -2.84 -9.43 -36.28
C LEU A 577 -4.24 -9.82 -36.76
N GLU A 578 -4.45 -11.09 -37.11
CA GLU A 578 -5.80 -11.64 -37.30
C GLU A 578 -6.62 -11.59 -35.99
N HIS A 579 -5.94 -11.69 -34.85
CA HIS A 579 -6.58 -11.70 -33.52
C HIS A 579 -6.12 -10.53 -32.63
N LEU A 580 -4.89 -10.05 -32.80
CA LEU A 580 -4.33 -8.97 -32.00
C LEU A 580 -4.59 -7.60 -32.64
N ARG A 581 -4.73 -6.59 -31.79
CA ARG A 581 -4.88 -5.22 -32.25
C ARG A 581 -3.55 -4.61 -32.69
N CYS A 582 -2.49 -4.88 -31.94
CA CYS A 582 -1.15 -4.41 -32.22
C CYS A 582 -0.09 -5.36 -31.64
N VAL A 583 0.95 -5.62 -32.43
CA VAL A 583 2.19 -6.29 -32.01
C VAL A 583 3.26 -5.22 -31.90
N ILE A 584 3.88 -5.10 -30.72
CA ILE A 584 4.83 -4.03 -30.40
C ILE A 584 6.21 -4.65 -30.24
N VAL A 585 7.01 -4.67 -31.31
CA VAL A 585 8.30 -5.35 -31.32
C VAL A 585 9.38 -4.43 -30.78
N THR A 586 9.97 -4.79 -29.63
CA THR A 586 11.09 -4.03 -29.06
C THR A 586 12.41 -4.37 -29.76
N LEU A 587 13.15 -3.35 -30.18
CA LEU A 587 14.39 -3.47 -30.96
C LEU A 587 15.63 -2.96 -30.20
N GLY A 588 15.53 -2.90 -28.87
CA GLY A 588 16.60 -2.42 -27.98
C GLY A 588 17.00 -0.97 -28.28
N ALA A 589 18.30 -0.74 -28.48
CA ALA A 589 18.84 0.58 -28.79
C ALA A 589 18.31 1.18 -30.11
N ASN A 590 17.73 0.36 -31.00
CA ASN A 590 17.15 0.83 -32.24
C ASN A 590 15.72 1.37 -32.08
N GLY A 591 15.06 1.20 -30.93
CA GLY A 591 13.69 1.69 -30.70
C GLY A 591 12.64 0.59 -30.78
N VAL A 592 11.50 0.86 -31.41
CA VAL A 592 10.33 -0.01 -31.40
C VAL A 592 9.60 -0.02 -32.74
N LEU A 593 9.08 -1.17 -33.14
CA LEU A 593 8.23 -1.35 -34.31
C LEU A 593 6.81 -1.70 -33.86
N LEU A 594 5.81 -0.95 -34.33
CA LEU A 594 4.41 -1.25 -34.07
C LEU A 594 3.77 -1.77 -35.36
N CYS A 595 3.18 -2.96 -35.30
CA CYS A 595 2.43 -3.56 -36.39
C CYS A 595 0.96 -3.66 -35.98
N GLY A 596 0.03 -3.13 -36.77
CA GLY A 596 -1.39 -3.18 -36.42
C GLY A 596 -2.32 -2.55 -37.46
N HIS A 597 -3.60 -2.48 -37.12
CA HIS A 597 -4.60 -1.83 -37.97
C HIS A 597 -4.46 -0.31 -37.93
N SER A 598 -4.58 0.33 -39.09
CA SER A 598 -4.49 1.77 -39.27
C SER A 598 -5.73 2.35 -39.95
N ASN A 599 -5.93 3.65 -39.76
CA ASN A 599 -6.90 4.44 -40.52
C ASN A 599 -6.18 5.64 -41.10
N ARG A 600 -6.16 5.78 -42.43
CA ARG A 600 -5.44 6.83 -43.16
C ARG A 600 -3.96 6.93 -42.72
N GLY A 601 -3.32 5.79 -42.50
CA GLY A 601 -1.93 5.71 -42.08
C GLY A 601 -1.67 5.88 -40.58
N THR A 602 -2.64 6.24 -39.75
CA THR A 602 -2.45 6.29 -38.29
C THR A 602 -2.85 4.97 -37.64
N LEU A 603 -1.92 4.32 -36.94
CA LEU A 603 -2.19 3.11 -36.16
C LEU A 603 -3.24 3.37 -35.09
N LEU A 604 -4.19 2.44 -34.94
CA LEU A 604 -5.31 2.56 -34.00
C LEU A 604 -4.99 1.91 -32.65
N LEU A 605 -4.10 2.51 -31.85
CA LEU A 605 -3.92 2.12 -30.44
C LEU A 605 -5.16 2.52 -29.62
N GLY A 606 -5.78 1.57 -28.94
CA GLY A 606 -6.97 1.83 -28.12
C GLY A 606 -7.52 0.57 -27.43
N LEU A 607 -8.27 0.75 -26.35
CA LEU A 607 -8.74 -0.33 -25.46
C LEU A 607 -10.06 -0.99 -25.92
N LYS A 608 -10.31 -1.07 -27.23
CA LYS A 608 -11.48 -1.80 -27.74
C LYS A 608 -11.08 -3.22 -28.12
N THR A 609 -11.84 -4.20 -27.65
CA THR A 609 -11.62 -5.63 -27.92
C THR A 609 -12.02 -6.07 -29.32
N LYS A 610 -12.90 -5.32 -30.00
CA LYS A 610 -13.16 -5.55 -31.42
C LYS A 610 -11.98 -5.10 -32.27
N ILE A 611 -11.46 -6.02 -33.07
CA ILE A 611 -10.41 -5.76 -34.05
C ILE A 611 -10.96 -4.77 -35.07
N PRO A 612 -10.25 -3.64 -35.34
CA PRO A 612 -10.69 -2.67 -36.33
C PRO A 612 -10.73 -3.29 -37.73
N THR A 613 -11.77 -2.99 -38.50
CA THR A 613 -11.76 -3.23 -39.95
C THR A 613 -11.00 -2.08 -40.61
N GLY A 614 -9.79 -2.33 -41.11
CA GLY A 614 -8.92 -1.30 -41.70
C GLY A 614 -7.71 -1.90 -42.40
N GLU A 615 -6.91 -1.04 -43.05
CA GLU A 615 -5.64 -1.45 -43.64
C GLU A 615 -4.63 -1.77 -42.52
N LEU A 616 -3.76 -2.75 -42.76
CA LEU A 616 -2.65 -3.02 -41.86
C LEU A 616 -1.50 -2.07 -42.15
N SER A 617 -0.75 -1.69 -41.12
CA SER A 617 0.44 -0.87 -41.27
C SER A 617 1.49 -1.24 -40.22
N ALA A 618 2.74 -1.01 -40.56
CA ALA A 618 3.85 -1.06 -39.64
C ALA A 618 4.46 0.35 -39.51
N VAL A 619 4.74 0.77 -38.27
CA VAL A 619 5.39 2.06 -37.99
C VAL A 619 6.56 1.83 -37.05
N TYR A 620 7.75 2.18 -37.52
CA TYR A 620 9.00 2.12 -36.78
C TYR A 620 9.30 3.47 -36.14
N TYR A 621 9.54 3.45 -34.82
CA TYR A 621 9.93 4.60 -34.02
C TYR A 621 11.37 4.41 -33.52
N PRO A 622 12.33 5.18 -34.05
CA PRO A 622 13.70 5.10 -33.57
C PRO A 622 13.82 5.62 -32.13
N ALA A 623 14.66 4.96 -31.32
CA ALA A 623 14.98 5.46 -29.98
C ALA A 623 15.85 6.72 -30.07
N ALA A 624 15.62 7.69 -29.18
CA ALA A 624 16.52 8.82 -29.02
C ALA A 624 17.87 8.34 -28.44
N PRO A 625 19.02 8.67 -29.07
CA PRO A 625 20.32 8.13 -28.66
C PRO A 625 20.66 8.49 -27.21
N ILE A 626 21.19 7.51 -26.47
CA ILE A 626 21.72 7.66 -25.12
C ILE A 626 23.21 7.33 -25.19
N PRO A 627 24.11 8.23 -24.76
CA PRO A 627 25.53 7.89 -24.64
C PRO A 627 25.72 6.64 -23.78
N ALA A 628 26.55 5.69 -24.20
CA ALA A 628 26.76 4.44 -23.45
C ALA A 628 27.16 4.67 -21.99
N LYS A 629 27.91 5.75 -21.71
CA LYS A 629 28.32 6.17 -20.36
C LYS A 629 27.15 6.60 -19.45
N ASP A 630 26.01 6.98 -20.03
CA ASP A 630 24.82 7.39 -19.29
C ASP A 630 23.91 6.18 -19.00
N ILE A 631 24.15 5.02 -19.62
CA ILE A 631 23.36 3.81 -19.39
C ILE A 631 23.88 3.15 -18.12
N ILE A 632 23.04 3.10 -17.10
CA ILE A 632 23.33 2.55 -15.79
C ILE A 632 22.74 1.13 -15.66
N ASN A 633 21.47 0.96 -16.05
CA ASN A 633 20.77 -0.32 -15.92
C ASN A 633 19.86 -0.55 -17.13
N VAL A 634 19.98 -1.71 -17.79
CA VAL A 634 19.15 -2.09 -18.93
C VAL A 634 17.88 -2.86 -18.55
N SER A 635 17.84 -3.39 -17.33
CA SER A 635 16.68 -4.12 -16.79
C SER A 635 15.50 -3.17 -16.63
N GLY A 636 14.30 -3.63 -17.00
CA GLY A 636 13.05 -2.87 -16.88
C GLY A 636 12.87 -1.74 -17.90
N ALA A 637 13.80 -1.55 -18.85
CA ALA A 637 13.64 -0.56 -19.92
C ALA A 637 12.44 -0.88 -20.83
N GLY A 638 12.27 -2.15 -21.22
CA GLY A 638 11.12 -2.63 -21.98
C GLY A 638 9.81 -2.46 -21.21
N ASP A 639 9.77 -2.91 -19.95
CA ASP A 639 8.60 -2.76 -19.09
C ASP A 639 8.22 -1.28 -18.86
N SER A 640 9.23 -0.40 -18.71
CA SER A 640 9.02 1.04 -18.59
C SER A 640 8.44 1.63 -19.88
N PHE A 641 8.96 1.20 -21.04
CA PHE A 641 8.42 1.56 -22.34
C PHE A 641 6.96 1.16 -22.44
N MET A 642 6.65 -0.09 -22.13
CA MET A 642 5.29 -0.61 -22.28
C MET A 642 4.34 0.08 -21.30
N ALA A 643 4.73 0.29 -20.04
CA ALA A 643 3.93 1.05 -19.09
C ALA A 643 3.68 2.51 -19.52
N GLY A 644 4.69 3.18 -20.11
CA GLY A 644 4.55 4.53 -20.66
C GLY A 644 3.56 4.59 -21.83
N LEU A 645 3.66 3.64 -22.76
CA LEU A 645 2.73 3.50 -23.88
C LEU A 645 1.30 3.22 -23.39
N LEU A 646 1.14 2.24 -22.50
CA LEU A 646 -0.16 1.87 -21.94
C LEU A 646 -0.79 3.01 -21.14
N SER A 647 0.02 3.80 -20.44
CA SER A 647 -0.47 5.01 -19.74
C SER A 647 -1.08 6.00 -20.74
N GLY A 648 -0.43 6.24 -21.87
CA GLY A 648 -0.97 7.10 -22.93
C GLY A 648 -2.27 6.56 -23.51
N VAL A 649 -2.32 5.24 -23.76
CA VAL A 649 -3.52 4.53 -24.25
C VAL A 649 -4.68 4.61 -23.25
N LEU A 650 -4.42 4.47 -21.96
CA LEU A 650 -5.42 4.60 -20.89
C LEU A 650 -6.00 6.01 -20.80
N THR A 651 -5.22 7.02 -21.20
CA THR A 651 -5.63 8.43 -21.28
C THR A 651 -6.12 8.84 -22.66
N GLU A 652 -6.28 7.90 -23.60
CA GLU A 652 -6.82 8.12 -24.94
C GLU A 652 -6.01 9.13 -25.78
N LEU A 653 -4.68 9.15 -25.60
CA LEU A 653 -3.77 9.95 -26.43
C LEU A 653 -3.54 9.31 -27.80
N ASP A 654 -3.04 10.08 -28.75
CA ASP A 654 -2.69 9.58 -30.08
C ASP A 654 -1.47 8.62 -30.01
N THR A 655 -1.32 7.81 -31.05
CA THR A 655 -0.29 6.75 -31.11
C THR A 655 1.13 7.30 -31.02
N ASP A 656 1.44 8.41 -31.67
CA ASP A 656 2.79 8.98 -31.64
C ASP A 656 3.12 9.45 -30.23
N THR A 657 2.20 10.15 -29.57
CA THR A 657 2.35 10.55 -28.17
C THR A 657 2.54 9.34 -27.25
N CYS A 658 1.73 8.28 -27.40
CA CYS A 658 1.86 7.07 -26.58
C CYS A 658 3.24 6.41 -26.72
N VAL A 659 3.72 6.24 -27.95
CA VAL A 659 5.03 5.61 -28.20
C VAL A 659 6.16 6.46 -27.63
N ARG A 660 6.12 7.78 -27.81
CA ARG A 660 7.13 8.69 -27.25
C ARG A 660 7.12 8.72 -25.72
N MET A 661 5.95 8.64 -25.08
CA MET A 661 5.85 8.47 -23.63
C MET A 661 6.57 7.21 -23.17
N GLY A 662 6.37 6.09 -23.88
CA GLY A 662 7.12 4.85 -23.63
C GLY A 662 8.63 5.02 -23.79
N LEU A 663 9.08 5.58 -24.92
CA LEU A 663 10.52 5.79 -25.18
C LEU A 663 11.17 6.70 -24.11
N LEU A 664 10.46 7.72 -23.64
CA LEU A 664 10.91 8.58 -22.55
C LEU A 664 10.99 7.83 -21.21
N ALA A 665 9.99 7.01 -20.87
CA ALA A 665 10.01 6.20 -19.67
C ALA A 665 11.20 5.22 -19.68
N ALA A 666 11.43 4.52 -20.79
CA ALA A 666 12.60 3.65 -20.97
C ALA A 666 13.91 4.42 -20.83
N ARG A 667 14.03 5.60 -21.45
CA ARG A 667 15.21 6.47 -21.34
C ARG A 667 15.50 6.89 -19.89
N LEU A 668 14.47 7.14 -19.09
CA LEU A 668 14.63 7.47 -17.66
C LEU A 668 15.12 6.26 -16.86
N SER A 669 14.57 5.07 -17.12
CA SER A 669 14.97 3.83 -16.46
C SER A 669 16.39 3.39 -16.83
N LEU A 670 16.78 3.55 -18.11
CA LEU A 670 18.14 3.29 -18.57
C LEU A 670 19.23 4.08 -17.81
N ARG A 671 18.86 5.24 -17.26
CA ARG A 671 19.73 6.14 -16.48
C ARG A 671 19.56 6.00 -14.98
N SER A 672 18.84 4.97 -14.53
CA SER A 672 18.58 4.70 -13.11
C SER A 672 19.37 3.50 -12.62
N GLN A 673 19.59 3.45 -11.31
CA GLN A 673 20.17 2.28 -10.64
C GLN A 673 19.15 1.12 -10.59
N GLY A 674 17.87 1.45 -10.32
CA GLY A 674 16.78 0.48 -10.30
C GLY A 674 16.18 0.24 -11.68
N PRO A 675 15.39 -0.84 -11.87
CA PRO A 675 14.82 -1.17 -13.17
C PRO A 675 13.73 -0.18 -13.62
N ILE A 676 13.04 0.45 -12.65
CA ILE A 676 12.12 1.56 -12.88
C ILE A 676 12.71 2.82 -12.24
N SER A 677 12.86 3.88 -13.04
CA SER A 677 13.39 5.14 -12.52
C SER A 677 12.43 5.79 -11.52
N PRO A 678 12.92 6.23 -10.35
CA PRO A 678 12.08 6.94 -9.39
C PRO A 678 11.62 8.31 -9.89
N PHE A 679 12.26 8.82 -10.95
CA PHE A 679 11.94 10.09 -11.59
C PHE A 679 10.91 9.99 -12.71
N ILE A 680 10.37 8.80 -12.99
CA ILE A 680 9.23 8.68 -13.91
C ILE A 680 8.03 9.41 -13.29
N SER A 681 7.40 10.26 -14.09
CA SER A 681 6.17 10.98 -13.77
C SER A 681 5.44 11.35 -15.06
N ALA A 682 4.14 11.58 -14.98
CA ALA A 682 3.34 11.98 -16.15
C ALA A 682 3.92 13.21 -16.89
N THR A 683 4.53 14.15 -16.16
CA THR A 683 5.16 15.34 -16.73
C THR A 683 6.47 15.04 -17.44
N ARG A 684 7.32 14.19 -16.87
CA ARG A 684 8.66 13.87 -17.41
C ARG A 684 8.64 12.92 -18.59
N VAL A 685 7.52 12.22 -18.81
CA VAL A 685 7.31 11.40 -20.01
C VAL A 685 6.40 12.07 -21.03
N ASN A 686 5.89 13.29 -20.77
CA ASN A 686 5.06 14.00 -21.73
C ASN A 686 5.94 14.64 -22.83
N PRO A 687 5.85 14.19 -24.10
CA PRO A 687 6.69 14.70 -25.18
C PRO A 687 6.56 16.21 -25.43
N GLN A 688 5.43 16.81 -25.05
CA GLN A 688 5.17 18.25 -25.20
C GLN A 688 5.80 19.10 -24.08
N GLN A 689 6.15 18.48 -22.95
CA GLN A 689 6.70 19.17 -21.77
C GLN A 689 8.21 18.93 -21.59
N VAL A 690 8.76 17.95 -22.30
CA VAL A 690 10.20 17.69 -22.30
C VAL A 690 10.84 18.58 -23.36
N GLU A 691 11.42 19.70 -22.93
CA GLU A 691 12.26 20.53 -23.81
C GLU A 691 13.47 19.71 -24.29
N SER A 692 13.88 19.90 -25.55
CA SER A 692 15.21 19.50 -26.10
C SER A 692 15.48 18.03 -26.48
N ILE A 693 14.50 17.26 -26.96
CA ILE A 693 14.80 15.97 -27.64
C ILE A 693 14.47 16.08 -29.13
N ASP A 694 15.51 16.06 -29.96
CA ASP A 694 15.35 15.89 -31.39
C ASP A 694 14.97 14.43 -31.66
N TRP A 695 13.75 14.24 -32.13
CA TRP A 695 13.20 12.92 -32.36
C TRP A 695 13.39 12.52 -33.82
N PRO A 696 14.03 11.37 -34.08
CA PRO A 696 14.06 10.83 -35.43
C PRO A 696 12.65 10.63 -35.98
N ALA A 697 12.46 10.92 -37.26
CA ALA A 697 11.19 10.74 -37.93
C ALA A 697 10.78 9.26 -37.95
N PRO A 698 9.53 8.92 -37.56
CA PRO A 698 9.01 7.57 -37.72
C PRO A 698 8.98 7.15 -39.20
N LYS A 699 9.27 5.88 -39.47
CA LYS A 699 9.12 5.28 -40.81
C LYS A 699 7.89 4.40 -40.86
N GLN A 700 7.15 4.44 -41.96
CA GLN A 700 5.90 3.71 -42.10
C GLN A 700 5.87 2.86 -43.37
N TRP A 701 5.32 1.66 -43.25
CA TRP A 701 5.05 0.74 -44.36
C TRP A 701 3.56 0.37 -44.37
N PRO A 702 2.85 0.57 -45.50
CA PRO A 702 1.53 -0.04 -45.69
C PRO A 702 1.70 -1.55 -45.86
N ILE A 703 0.84 -2.33 -45.22
CA ILE A 703 0.84 -3.78 -45.32
C ILE A 703 -0.37 -4.16 -46.18
N GLY A 704 -0.14 -4.89 -47.28
CA GLY A 704 -1.19 -5.36 -48.18
C GLY A 704 -2.25 -6.22 -47.47
N PRO A 705 -3.43 -6.46 -48.08
CA PRO A 705 -4.48 -7.26 -47.47
C PRO A 705 -3.96 -8.65 -47.08
N LEU A 706 -4.32 -9.11 -45.87
CA LEU A 706 -4.08 -10.49 -45.43
C LEU A 706 -4.66 -11.43 -46.50
N LEU A 707 -3.80 -12.21 -47.16
CA LEU A 707 -4.24 -13.28 -48.04
C LEU A 707 -4.96 -14.30 -47.16
N THR A 708 -6.30 -14.27 -47.15
CA THR A 708 -7.11 -15.27 -46.46
C THR A 708 -6.73 -16.64 -46.98
N SER A 709 -6.19 -17.50 -46.12
CA SER A 709 -5.87 -18.89 -46.40
C SER A 709 -7.17 -19.67 -46.63
N SER A 710 -7.65 -19.64 -47.86
CA SER A 710 -8.74 -20.51 -48.34
C SER A 710 -8.43 -21.09 -49.71
N SER A 711 -7.38 -21.91 -49.79
CA SER A 711 -7.27 -23.00 -50.79
C SER A 711 -6.00 -23.83 -50.60
N HIS A 712 -5.99 -24.73 -49.63
CA HIS A 712 -5.32 -26.02 -49.84
C HIS A 712 -6.36 -27.00 -50.38
N GLN A 713 -6.71 -26.83 -51.65
CA GLN A 713 -7.11 -27.95 -52.49
C GLN A 713 -6.06 -28.11 -53.57
N SER A 714 -5.42 -29.27 -53.52
CA SER A 714 -4.64 -29.94 -54.56
C SER A 714 -4.64 -29.27 -55.93
N LYS A 715 -3.45 -29.00 -56.47
CA LYS A 715 -3.10 -29.34 -57.85
C LYS A 715 -1.58 -29.30 -58.05
N SER A 716 -1.10 -30.46 -58.56
CA SER A 716 0.23 -30.88 -59.02
C SER A 716 1.38 -30.82 -58.03
#